data_AF-V3ZSP7-F1
#
_entry.id   AF-V3ZSP7-F1
#
_cell.length_a   1.000
_cell.length_b   1.000
_cell.length_c   1.000
_cell.angle_alpha   90.00
_cell.angle_beta   90.00
_cell.angle_gamma   90.00
#
_symmetry.space_group_name_H-M   'P 1'
#
loop_
_entity.id
_entity.type
_entity.pdbx_description
1 polymer ?
#
loop_
_entity_poly.entity_id
_entity_poly.type
_entity_poly.pdbx_seq_one_letter_code
_entity_poly.pdbx_strand_id
1 'polypeptide(L)'
;MARLTSQQREHAIGRLNSGQRSQVSANAFNWSLRTIERFRFRYNTTNSTDDRPRSDRPRVTTPRQDSFILQQHLHDRFITAAQMAEYEGGEEEVNVLQNSVWLKETCGEDQSWQTDGRVRVWRRRSERFTEHKMPASKVKNETANLIASNLGDQVDELRGKLHLIERDAKACYETSEATKAENEAMISKLRAENKYKRLAIAHSIQGDKHVIKSVFQERKEELLSLKRRSAQKAISEMDQKSCESNKVLNELKYQRSQKENKLEELQLKLSQILKVSTGDVDLDHERLFRRLQNDRDKSRIKYEAARNITRRYEEILQILTEECRMFPSKLDVMVQMVNDARREHADLKRMNKKAISSNEESRTDLMALEREMYQARRTRDQQLTETRRDVERRKEPVEMRNDKRVKVPNLTDNNDRVAKHQAMKAAKHEKILTLETAFEKIKQAINVSDIKDVIFRFSNQDDTRERLVQQKKDKMVQKSKLGEELEKQKKTFEELKFTSQRQAQKGRQLVDNMEDVALKEKEKREAAMSEMTKKEKLLIDLQNGISTLFEKLKDIKLKPPYHNYSTTDPVEDLTNCERKLESLTEKINFEKSVGVTLKNANNKRLQEFLELKLPSDNVRVRLDEEDVSDSDDFHFDHDQDNEGYVSREDCKRMGQEILGTKIKPKKRKAKKPKKS
;
A
#
# COMPACT_ATOMS: atom_id res chain seq x y z
N MET A 1 -53.75 10.87 -1.68
CA MET A 1 -52.80 11.00 -2.82
C MET A 1 -53.57 10.76 -4.11
N ALA A 2 -53.32 11.55 -5.16
CA ALA A 2 -53.93 11.32 -6.46
C ALA A 2 -53.43 9.99 -7.07
N ARG A 3 -54.31 9.26 -7.77
CA ARG A 3 -53.95 8.08 -8.57
C ARG A 3 -53.73 8.50 -10.02
N LEU A 4 -52.83 7.83 -10.72
CA LEU A 4 -52.62 8.00 -12.16
C LEU A 4 -53.88 7.52 -12.91
N THR A 5 -54.41 8.31 -13.85
CA THR A 5 -55.45 7.82 -14.77
C THR A 5 -54.87 6.79 -15.74
N SER A 6 -55.68 5.93 -16.35
CA SER A 6 -55.14 4.87 -17.24
C SER A 6 -54.37 5.45 -18.43
N GLN A 7 -54.91 6.49 -19.08
CA GLN A 7 -54.22 7.20 -20.16
C GLN A 7 -52.86 7.79 -19.72
N GLN A 8 -52.75 8.30 -18.49
CA GLN A 8 -51.46 8.77 -17.96
C GLN A 8 -50.50 7.61 -17.65
N ARG A 9 -51.02 6.44 -17.23
CA ARG A 9 -50.24 5.21 -17.07
C ARG A 9 -49.70 4.72 -18.43
N GLU A 10 -50.56 4.58 -19.43
CA GLU A 10 -50.18 4.18 -20.78
C GLU A 10 -49.17 5.14 -21.42
N HIS A 11 -49.41 6.45 -21.34
CA HIS A 11 -48.50 7.46 -21.88
C HIS A 11 -47.15 7.50 -21.13
N ALA A 12 -47.12 7.18 -19.82
CA ALA A 12 -45.88 7.03 -19.07
C ALA A 12 -45.08 5.79 -19.51
N ILE A 13 -45.72 4.63 -19.77
CA ILE A 13 -45.03 3.47 -20.34
C ILE A 13 -44.53 3.77 -21.76
N GLY A 14 -45.33 4.40 -22.61
CA GLY A 14 -44.93 4.78 -23.97
C GLY A 14 -43.66 5.65 -24.01
N ARG A 15 -43.54 6.60 -23.08
CA ARG A 15 -42.32 7.43 -22.90
C ARG A 15 -41.12 6.62 -22.40
N LEU A 16 -41.32 5.68 -21.49
CA LEU A 16 -40.24 4.82 -20.99
C LEU A 16 -39.75 3.82 -22.05
N ASN A 17 -40.67 3.29 -22.87
CA ASN A 17 -40.36 2.35 -23.95
C ASN A 17 -39.71 3.03 -25.16
N SER A 18 -39.99 4.31 -25.40
CA SER A 18 -39.24 5.15 -26.35
C SER A 18 -37.89 5.66 -25.79
N GLY A 19 -37.41 5.09 -24.68
CA GLY A 19 -36.08 5.35 -24.13
C GLY A 19 -35.94 6.59 -23.24
N GLN A 20 -37.03 7.30 -22.92
CA GLN A 20 -36.93 8.45 -22.02
C GLN A 20 -36.59 8.02 -20.59
N ARG A 21 -35.69 8.76 -19.94
CA ARG A 21 -35.29 8.49 -18.54
C ARG A 21 -36.49 8.62 -17.59
N SER A 22 -36.56 7.75 -16.57
CA SER A 22 -37.65 7.73 -15.58
C SER A 22 -37.91 9.10 -14.94
N GLN A 23 -36.85 9.88 -14.66
CA GLN A 23 -36.94 11.23 -14.11
C GLN A 23 -37.66 12.22 -15.05
N VAL A 24 -37.46 12.12 -16.37
CA VAL A 24 -38.10 13.00 -17.36
C VAL A 24 -39.60 12.69 -17.44
N SER A 25 -39.96 11.41 -17.40
CA SER A 25 -41.36 10.99 -17.31
C SER A 25 -42.00 11.41 -15.98
N ALA A 26 -41.30 11.27 -14.85
CA ALA A 26 -41.77 11.68 -13.52
C ALA A 26 -42.06 13.19 -13.45
N ASN A 27 -41.14 14.02 -13.96
CA ASN A 27 -41.33 15.47 -14.06
C ASN A 27 -42.51 15.84 -14.97
N ALA A 28 -42.67 15.15 -16.12
CA ALA A 28 -43.73 15.44 -17.10
C ALA A 28 -45.16 15.19 -16.58
N PHE A 29 -45.34 14.35 -15.57
CA PHE A 29 -46.63 14.13 -14.89
C PHE A 29 -46.68 14.69 -13.45
N ASN A 30 -45.64 15.43 -13.04
CA ASN A 30 -45.47 15.98 -11.68
C ASN A 30 -45.64 14.94 -10.56
N TRP A 31 -44.99 13.78 -10.71
CA TRP A 31 -45.03 12.68 -9.74
C TRP A 31 -43.64 12.26 -9.26
N SER A 32 -43.59 11.54 -8.13
CA SER A 32 -42.32 11.03 -7.62
C SER A 32 -41.70 10.01 -8.58
N LEU A 33 -40.37 10.04 -8.73
CA LEU A 33 -39.59 9.05 -9.46
C LEU A 33 -39.97 7.62 -9.06
N ARG A 34 -40.07 7.35 -7.75
CA ARG A 34 -40.47 6.06 -7.18
C ARG A 34 -41.85 5.59 -7.64
N THR A 35 -42.77 6.50 -7.97
CA THR A 35 -44.10 6.17 -8.52
C THR A 35 -43.96 5.61 -9.94
N ILE A 36 -43.19 6.29 -10.79
CA ILE A 36 -42.91 5.88 -12.18
C ILE A 36 -42.09 4.59 -12.21
N GLU A 37 -41.08 4.43 -11.35
CA GLU A 37 -40.24 3.24 -11.29
C GLU A 37 -41.02 2.00 -10.82
N ARG A 38 -41.81 2.12 -9.74
CA ARG A 38 -42.71 1.04 -9.31
C ARG A 38 -43.70 0.66 -10.40
N PHE A 39 -44.18 1.62 -11.18
CA PHE A 39 -45.11 1.37 -12.26
C PHE A 39 -44.44 0.73 -13.49
N ARG A 40 -43.21 1.15 -13.87
CA ARG A 40 -42.38 0.46 -14.87
C ARG A 40 -42.08 -0.98 -14.46
N PHE A 41 -41.72 -1.21 -13.20
CA PHE A 41 -41.49 -2.55 -12.65
C PHE A 41 -42.76 -3.42 -12.70
N ARG A 42 -43.93 -2.86 -12.34
CA ARG A 42 -45.22 -3.54 -12.52
C ARG A 42 -45.45 -3.92 -13.98
N TYR A 43 -45.34 -2.96 -14.91
CA TYR A 43 -45.55 -3.22 -16.34
C TYR A 43 -44.61 -4.31 -16.87
N ASN A 44 -43.31 -4.27 -16.54
CA ASN A 44 -42.34 -5.30 -16.91
C ASN A 44 -42.64 -6.70 -16.32
N THR A 45 -43.55 -6.82 -15.35
CA THR A 45 -43.99 -8.09 -14.73
C THR A 45 -45.45 -8.46 -15.02
N THR A 46 -46.15 -7.69 -15.87
CA THR A 46 -47.55 -7.95 -16.28
C THR A 46 -47.80 -7.80 -17.78
N ASN A 47 -47.00 -7.00 -18.48
CA ASN A 47 -47.31 -6.38 -19.77
C ASN A 47 -48.69 -5.65 -19.80
N SER A 48 -49.22 -5.27 -18.63
CA SER A 48 -50.48 -4.52 -18.46
C SER A 48 -50.27 -3.27 -17.61
N THR A 49 -50.95 -2.20 -17.99
CA THR A 49 -50.96 -0.89 -17.35
C THR A 49 -52.00 -0.76 -16.25
N ASP A 50 -52.81 -1.80 -15.99
CA ASP A 50 -53.90 -1.79 -15.02
C ASP A 50 -53.44 -2.00 -13.58
N ASP A 51 -54.24 -1.49 -12.63
CA ASP A 51 -54.05 -1.79 -11.22
C ASP A 51 -54.62 -3.18 -10.91
N ARG A 52 -53.73 -4.15 -10.66
CA ARG A 52 -54.11 -5.50 -10.20
C ARG A 52 -55.06 -5.43 -8.99
N PRO A 53 -56.10 -6.29 -8.88
CA PRO A 53 -56.74 -6.55 -7.60
C PRO A 53 -55.69 -7.04 -6.57
N ARG A 54 -55.92 -6.79 -5.28
CA ARG A 54 -55.05 -7.30 -4.22
C ARG A 54 -55.28 -8.80 -4.07
N SER A 55 -54.18 -9.57 -4.03
CA SER A 55 -54.19 -11.02 -3.90
C SER A 55 -54.62 -11.48 -2.49
N ASP A 56 -55.74 -12.18 -2.45
CA ASP A 56 -55.93 -13.44 -1.72
C ASP A 56 -55.59 -13.46 -0.23
N ARG A 57 -56.47 -12.84 0.54
CA ARG A 57 -57.11 -13.54 1.66
C ARG A 57 -58.63 -13.32 1.53
N PRO A 58 -59.48 -14.36 1.59
CA PRO A 58 -60.93 -14.14 1.56
C PRO A 58 -61.32 -13.22 2.71
N ARG A 59 -62.14 -12.21 2.42
CA ARG A 59 -62.57 -11.23 3.43
C ARG A 59 -63.68 -11.86 4.27
N VAL A 60 -63.30 -12.32 5.47
CA VAL A 60 -64.18 -13.03 6.41
C VAL A 60 -65.36 -12.14 6.86
N THR A 61 -65.17 -10.82 6.92
CA THR A 61 -66.22 -9.84 7.23
C THR A 61 -66.80 -9.18 5.99
N THR A 62 -68.13 -9.05 5.92
CA THR A 62 -68.79 -8.21 4.92
C THR A 62 -68.60 -6.71 5.22
N PRO A 63 -68.82 -5.78 4.25
CA PRO A 63 -68.81 -4.35 4.52
C PRO A 63 -69.78 -3.90 5.63
N ARG A 64 -70.84 -4.68 5.87
CA ARG A 64 -71.86 -4.43 6.89
C ARG A 64 -71.37 -4.83 8.28
N GLN A 65 -70.69 -5.97 8.41
CA GLN A 65 -70.02 -6.40 9.65
C GLN A 65 -68.88 -5.45 10.03
N ASP A 66 -68.01 -5.06 9.10
CA ASP A 66 -66.96 -4.06 9.38
C ASP A 66 -67.54 -2.72 9.89
N SER A 67 -68.72 -2.33 9.40
CA SER A 67 -69.43 -1.13 9.88
C SER A 67 -70.03 -1.32 11.29
N PHE A 68 -70.57 -2.51 11.58
CA PHE A 68 -71.12 -2.87 12.89
C PHE A 68 -70.03 -2.99 13.95
N ILE A 69 -68.96 -3.75 13.68
CA ILE A 69 -67.78 -3.89 14.55
C ILE A 69 -67.17 -2.52 14.87
N LEU A 70 -67.06 -1.64 13.87
CA LEU A 70 -66.50 -0.30 14.07
C LEU A 70 -67.46 0.63 14.84
N GLN A 71 -68.78 0.51 14.67
CA GLN A 71 -69.75 1.21 15.54
C GLN A 71 -69.71 0.69 16.98
N GLN A 72 -69.62 -0.63 17.18
CA GLN A 72 -69.65 -1.24 18.50
C GLN A 72 -68.39 -0.88 19.32
N HIS A 73 -67.20 -0.92 18.71
CA HIS A 73 -65.97 -0.45 19.34
C HIS A 73 -65.88 1.08 19.51
N LEU A 74 -66.66 1.86 18.77
CA LEU A 74 -66.83 3.30 19.05
C LEU A 74 -67.78 3.54 20.24
N HIS A 75 -68.74 2.65 20.47
CA HIS A 75 -69.69 2.75 21.59
C HIS A 75 -69.09 2.24 22.90
N ASP A 76 -68.39 1.10 22.89
CA ASP A 76 -67.58 0.59 23.99
C ASP A 76 -66.20 0.12 23.50
N ARG A 77 -65.16 0.79 24.00
CA ARG A 77 -63.75 0.56 23.63
C ARG A 77 -63.10 -0.61 24.37
N PHE A 78 -63.78 -1.19 25.36
CA PHE A 78 -63.26 -2.28 26.19
C PHE A 78 -63.84 -3.66 25.85
N ILE A 79 -64.84 -3.74 24.95
CA ILE A 79 -65.33 -5.01 24.41
C ILE A 79 -64.17 -5.78 23.76
N THR A 80 -64.01 -7.05 24.13
CA THR A 80 -62.95 -7.92 23.62
C THR A 80 -63.34 -8.60 22.31
N ALA A 81 -62.35 -9.04 21.53
CA ALA A 81 -62.58 -9.70 20.24
C ALA A 81 -63.41 -11.00 20.33
N ALA A 82 -63.34 -11.72 21.46
CA ALA A 82 -64.17 -12.90 21.71
C ALA A 82 -65.65 -12.53 21.88
N GLN A 83 -65.94 -11.48 22.65
CA GLN A 83 -67.30 -10.97 22.85
C GLN A 83 -67.89 -10.40 21.54
N MET A 84 -67.07 -9.77 20.68
CA MET A 84 -67.52 -9.39 19.33
C MET A 84 -67.90 -10.60 18.46
N ALA A 85 -67.17 -11.72 18.57
CA ALA A 85 -67.48 -12.93 17.81
C ALA A 85 -68.81 -13.58 18.27
N GLU A 86 -69.10 -13.56 19.58
CA GLU A 86 -70.39 -14.01 20.13
C GLU A 86 -71.58 -13.17 19.60
N TYR A 87 -71.38 -11.89 19.28
CA TYR A 87 -72.41 -11.02 18.69
C TYR A 87 -72.66 -11.25 17.18
N GLU A 88 -71.70 -11.77 16.41
CA GLU A 88 -71.85 -11.94 14.95
C GLU A 88 -72.32 -13.35 14.51
N GLY A 89 -72.31 -14.35 15.41
CA GLY A 89 -73.08 -15.60 15.21
C GLY A 89 -72.68 -16.45 13.99
N GLY A 90 -71.40 -16.79 13.86
CA GLY A 90 -70.90 -17.72 12.84
C GLY A 90 -70.22 -18.95 13.43
N GLU A 91 -70.68 -20.15 13.04
CA GLU A 91 -70.04 -21.42 13.41
C GLU A 91 -68.80 -21.68 12.53
N GLU A 92 -67.62 -21.84 13.13
CA GLU A 92 -66.51 -22.63 12.57
C GLU A 92 -65.59 -23.10 13.70
N GLU A 93 -65.08 -24.33 13.62
CA GLU A 93 -64.49 -25.04 14.77
C GLU A 93 -63.12 -24.49 15.20
N VAL A 94 -62.97 -24.16 16.49
CA VAL A 94 -61.66 -23.85 17.10
C VAL A 94 -61.36 -24.85 18.23
N ASN A 95 -60.60 -25.88 17.88
CA ASN A 95 -60.15 -26.92 18.81
C ASN A 95 -59.04 -26.38 19.74
N VAL A 96 -59.30 -26.30 21.06
CA VAL A 96 -58.28 -26.03 22.08
C VAL A 96 -58.39 -27.03 23.22
N LEU A 97 -57.27 -27.68 23.53
CA LEU A 97 -57.17 -28.78 24.48
C LEU A 97 -57.38 -28.32 25.94
N GLN A 98 -58.34 -28.93 26.63
CA GLN A 98 -58.32 -28.98 28.09
C GLN A 98 -57.18 -29.90 28.54
N ASN A 99 -56.31 -29.43 29.44
CA ASN A 99 -55.69 -30.26 30.47
C ASN A 99 -54.82 -29.45 31.46
N SER A 100 -55.27 -29.35 32.71
CA SER A 100 -54.39 -29.60 33.86
C SER A 100 -55.25 -30.07 35.03
N VAL A 101 -54.80 -31.13 35.71
CA VAL A 101 -55.55 -31.83 36.75
C VAL A 101 -54.87 -31.62 38.10
N TRP A 102 -55.66 -31.41 39.15
CA TRP A 102 -55.27 -31.77 40.51
C TRP A 102 -56.29 -32.75 41.09
N LEU A 103 -55.80 -33.87 41.63
CA LEU A 103 -56.63 -34.89 42.26
C LEU A 103 -57.12 -34.41 43.64
N LYS A 104 -58.34 -34.83 44.00
CA LYS A 104 -58.56 -35.47 45.31
C LYS A 104 -59.72 -36.48 45.31
N GLU A 105 -59.38 -37.69 45.73
CA GLU A 105 -60.20 -38.57 46.60
C GLU A 105 -61.67 -38.85 46.27
N THR A 106 -61.86 -39.91 45.46
CA THR A 106 -62.64 -41.14 45.75
C THR A 106 -64.14 -41.10 46.08
N CYS A 107 -64.83 -42.12 45.54
CA CYS A 107 -66.20 -42.57 45.81
C CYS A 107 -67.32 -41.63 45.29
N GLY A 108 -68.41 -42.16 44.74
CA GLY A 108 -68.81 -43.56 44.56
C GLY A 108 -70.29 -43.71 44.81
N GLU A 109 -71.08 -43.75 43.74
CA GLU A 109 -72.53 -43.90 43.80
C GLU A 109 -72.93 -45.29 44.31
N ASP A 110 -73.95 -45.38 45.17
CA ASP A 110 -74.98 -46.39 45.01
C ASP A 110 -76.29 -46.00 45.70
N GLN A 111 -77.36 -46.78 45.43
CA GLN A 111 -78.74 -46.31 45.53
C GLN A 111 -79.43 -46.51 46.90
N SER A 112 -80.44 -45.66 47.12
CA SER A 112 -81.61 -45.78 48.01
C SER A 112 -81.73 -47.01 48.95
N TRP A 113 -81.79 -46.74 50.26
CA TRP A 113 -82.78 -47.33 51.18
C TRP A 113 -83.17 -46.31 52.26
N GLN A 114 -84.45 -46.31 52.66
CA GLN A 114 -84.93 -45.53 53.81
C GLN A 114 -84.77 -46.35 55.11
N THR A 115 -84.68 -45.64 56.25
CA THR A 115 -85.02 -46.04 57.64
C THR A 115 -85.17 -47.55 57.95
N ASP A 116 -84.54 -48.09 58.99
CA ASP A 116 -84.57 -47.56 60.37
C ASP A 116 -83.40 -48.11 61.23
N GLY A 117 -83.18 -47.57 62.43
CA GLY A 117 -82.03 -47.99 63.26
C GLY A 117 -81.86 -47.32 64.64
N ARG A 118 -82.81 -47.50 65.57
CA ARG A 118 -82.52 -47.33 67.02
C ARG A 118 -82.93 -48.54 67.85
N VAL A 119 -81.95 -49.39 68.16
CA VAL A 119 -82.10 -50.49 69.11
C VAL A 119 -82.31 -49.96 70.53
N ARG A 120 -83.38 -50.39 71.20
CA ARG A 120 -83.41 -50.53 72.67
C ARG A 120 -84.11 -51.83 73.07
N VAL A 121 -83.39 -52.65 73.82
CA VAL A 121 -83.86 -53.91 74.44
C VAL A 121 -84.09 -53.66 75.93
N TRP A 122 -85.14 -54.25 76.54
CA TRP A 122 -85.10 -54.88 77.87
C TRP A 122 -86.44 -55.60 78.18
N ARG A 123 -86.38 -56.66 79.00
CA ARG A 123 -87.53 -57.50 79.43
C ARG A 123 -88.12 -57.03 80.77
N ARG A 124 -89.43 -57.23 81.01
CA ARG A 124 -90.04 -58.09 82.08
C ARG A 124 -91.48 -57.68 82.50
N ARG A 125 -92.28 -58.72 82.84
CA ARG A 125 -93.35 -58.76 83.89
C ARG A 125 -94.59 -57.86 83.72
N SER A 126 -95.75 -58.17 84.31
CA SER A 126 -96.20 -59.37 85.08
C SER A 126 -97.73 -59.49 85.15
N GLU A 127 -98.19 -60.74 85.28
CA GLU A 127 -99.33 -61.22 86.10
C GLU A 127 -100.52 -60.29 86.46
N ARG A 128 -101.71 -60.69 86.01
CA ARG A 128 -102.81 -61.20 86.89
C ARG A 128 -103.75 -62.04 86.01
N PHE A 129 -104.22 -63.24 86.34
CA PHE A 129 -104.56 -63.91 87.63
C PHE A 129 -105.74 -63.27 88.38
N THR A 130 -106.94 -63.77 88.10
CA THR A 130 -108.05 -63.90 89.06
C THR A 130 -108.69 -65.26 88.85
N GLU A 131 -108.68 -66.09 89.88
CA GLU A 131 -109.20 -67.46 89.86
C GLU A 131 -110.61 -67.57 90.51
N HIS A 132 -111.27 -68.69 90.22
CA HIS A 132 -112.32 -69.32 91.02
C HIS A 132 -113.64 -68.53 91.27
N LYS A 133 -114.75 -69.12 90.78
CA LYS A 133 -115.60 -69.91 91.68
C LYS A 133 -116.51 -70.90 90.94
N MET A 134 -116.39 -72.17 91.31
CA MET A 134 -117.44 -73.19 91.26
C MET A 134 -117.71 -73.62 92.71
N PRO A 135 -118.98 -73.79 93.10
CA PRO A 135 -119.45 -75.14 93.47
C PRO A 135 -120.66 -75.54 92.61
N ALA A 136 -120.87 -76.80 92.22
CA ALA A 136 -120.69 -78.09 92.90
C ALA A 136 -121.78 -78.44 93.92
N SER A 137 -122.89 -78.98 93.40
CA SER A 137 -123.75 -79.93 94.13
C SER A 137 -124.15 -81.06 93.17
N LYS A 138 -123.52 -82.23 93.28
CA LYS A 138 -123.97 -83.45 92.58
C LYS A 138 -125.19 -84.01 93.30
N VAL A 139 -126.34 -84.08 92.62
CA VAL A 139 -127.37 -85.10 92.89
C VAL A 139 -127.29 -86.12 91.76
N LYS A 140 -126.52 -87.20 92.01
CA LYS A 140 -126.29 -88.34 91.12
C LYS A 140 -125.55 -87.99 89.80
N ASN A 141 -124.68 -88.84 89.24
CA ASN A 141 -124.14 -90.12 89.72
C ASN A 141 -122.65 -90.25 89.32
N GLU A 142 -122.02 -91.37 89.67
CA GLU A 142 -120.83 -92.01 89.06
C GLU A 142 -119.51 -91.20 88.84
N THR A 143 -118.38 -91.86 89.16
CA THR A 143 -117.00 -91.45 88.84
C THR A 143 -116.09 -92.68 88.81
N ALA A 144 -115.63 -93.10 87.62
CA ALA A 144 -114.62 -94.16 87.45
C ALA A 144 -113.73 -93.96 86.20
N ASN A 145 -114.28 -93.46 85.09
CA ASN A 145 -113.56 -93.34 83.80
C ASN A 145 -112.51 -92.21 83.70
N LEU A 146 -112.34 -91.36 84.71
CA LEU A 146 -111.60 -90.09 84.62
C LEU A 146 -110.07 -90.20 84.55
N ILE A 147 -109.49 -91.38 84.77
CA ILE A 147 -108.02 -91.57 84.80
C ILE A 147 -107.48 -92.01 83.42
N ALA A 148 -108.32 -92.58 82.55
CA ALA A 148 -107.89 -93.16 81.28
C ALA A 148 -107.77 -92.15 80.12
N SER A 149 -108.71 -91.20 79.98
CA SER A 149 -108.69 -90.27 78.83
C SER A 149 -107.54 -89.25 78.91
N ASN A 150 -107.24 -88.76 80.11
CA ASN A 150 -106.27 -87.69 80.36
C ASN A 150 -104.83 -88.03 79.94
N LEU A 151 -104.48 -89.33 79.78
CA LEU A 151 -103.22 -89.74 79.15
C LEU A 151 -103.30 -89.77 77.61
N GLY A 152 -104.44 -90.16 77.04
CA GLY A 152 -104.66 -90.15 75.59
C GLY A 152 -104.63 -88.73 75.02
N ASP A 153 -105.37 -87.82 75.65
CA ASP A 153 -105.44 -86.40 75.25
C ASP A 153 -104.04 -85.75 75.24
N GLN A 154 -103.18 -86.05 76.22
CA GLN A 154 -101.80 -85.58 76.28
C GLN A 154 -100.88 -86.20 75.22
N VAL A 155 -101.06 -87.49 74.91
CA VAL A 155 -100.29 -88.17 73.84
C VAL A 155 -100.64 -87.61 72.47
N ASP A 156 -101.91 -87.33 72.20
CA ASP A 156 -102.32 -86.75 70.92
C ASP A 156 -102.01 -85.25 70.83
N GLU A 157 -101.99 -84.50 71.94
CA GLU A 157 -101.43 -83.13 71.96
C GLU A 157 -99.93 -83.12 71.65
N LEU A 158 -99.16 -84.08 72.20
CA LEU A 158 -97.72 -84.23 71.90
C LEU A 158 -97.48 -84.66 70.45
N ARG A 159 -98.32 -85.54 69.88
CA ARG A 159 -98.29 -85.88 68.44
C ARG A 159 -98.62 -84.68 67.56
N GLY A 160 -99.60 -83.86 67.95
CA GLY A 160 -99.91 -82.60 67.26
C GLY A 160 -98.73 -81.62 67.27
N LYS A 161 -98.06 -81.47 68.41
CA LYS A 161 -96.84 -80.65 68.55
C LYS A 161 -95.68 -81.19 67.71
N LEU A 162 -95.46 -82.50 67.69
CA LEU A 162 -94.45 -83.14 66.83
C LEU A 162 -94.76 -82.91 65.35
N HIS A 163 -96.00 -83.17 64.90
CA HIS A 163 -96.38 -82.96 63.50
C HIS A 163 -96.27 -81.47 63.08
N LEU A 164 -96.51 -80.52 63.99
CA LEU A 164 -96.28 -79.10 63.74
C LEU A 164 -94.79 -78.79 63.60
N ILE A 165 -93.94 -79.29 64.51
CA ILE A 165 -92.47 -79.14 64.44
C ILE A 165 -91.91 -79.80 63.16
N GLU A 166 -92.43 -80.95 62.75
CA GLU A 166 -92.08 -81.62 61.49
C GLU A 166 -92.50 -80.81 60.26
N ARG A 167 -93.66 -80.14 60.31
CA ARG A 167 -94.11 -79.21 59.25
C ARG A 167 -93.23 -77.95 59.19
N ASP A 168 -92.91 -77.35 60.33
CA ASP A 168 -92.08 -76.15 60.39
C ASP A 168 -90.63 -76.46 60.00
N ALA A 169 -90.08 -77.60 60.43
CA ALA A 169 -88.77 -78.09 60.00
C ALA A 169 -88.75 -78.39 58.49
N LYS A 170 -89.82 -78.98 57.96
CA LYS A 170 -89.99 -79.19 56.52
C LYS A 170 -90.08 -77.86 55.75
N ALA A 171 -90.84 -76.88 56.23
CA ALA A 171 -90.93 -75.55 55.60
C ALA A 171 -89.59 -74.79 55.67
N CYS A 172 -88.84 -74.89 56.77
CA CYS A 172 -87.48 -74.35 56.89
C CYS A 172 -86.49 -75.07 55.95
N TYR A 173 -86.64 -76.38 55.75
CA TYR A 173 -85.86 -77.13 54.78
C TYR A 173 -86.22 -76.72 53.34
N GLU A 174 -87.50 -76.69 52.99
CA GLU A 174 -87.98 -76.31 51.64
C GLU A 174 -87.61 -74.86 51.27
N THR A 175 -87.63 -73.93 52.23
CA THR A 175 -87.13 -72.55 52.02
C THR A 175 -85.60 -72.48 51.95
N SER A 176 -84.87 -73.33 52.67
CA SER A 176 -83.42 -73.46 52.52
C SER A 176 -83.03 -74.06 51.16
N GLU A 177 -83.74 -75.08 50.67
CA GLU A 177 -83.53 -75.65 49.33
C GLU A 177 -83.93 -74.68 48.22
N ALA A 178 -85.05 -73.95 48.38
CA ALA A 178 -85.45 -72.91 47.43
C ALA A 178 -84.38 -71.80 47.33
N THR A 179 -83.91 -71.28 48.47
CA THR A 179 -82.84 -70.27 48.48
C THR A 179 -81.50 -70.81 48.00
N LYS A 180 -81.17 -72.10 48.20
CA LYS A 180 -80.01 -72.75 47.53
C LYS A 180 -80.19 -72.77 46.02
N ALA A 181 -81.35 -73.22 45.52
CA ALA A 181 -81.63 -73.29 44.08
C ALA A 181 -81.61 -71.90 43.41
N GLU A 182 -82.13 -70.86 44.07
CA GLU A 182 -82.01 -69.46 43.64
C GLU A 182 -80.54 -69.00 43.59
N ASN A 183 -79.75 -69.33 44.62
CA ASN A 183 -78.32 -69.02 44.65
C ASN A 183 -77.54 -69.79 43.56
N GLU A 184 -77.84 -71.06 43.30
CA GLU A 184 -77.24 -71.84 42.22
C GLU A 184 -77.62 -71.29 40.83
N ALA A 185 -78.87 -70.87 40.64
CA ALA A 185 -79.31 -70.18 39.44
C ALA A 185 -78.59 -68.83 39.28
N MET A 186 -78.39 -68.07 40.36
CA MET A 186 -77.67 -66.79 40.34
C MET A 186 -76.17 -66.98 40.06
N ILE A 187 -75.53 -67.96 40.69
CA ILE A 187 -74.14 -68.36 40.39
C ILE A 187 -74.02 -68.79 38.92
N SER A 188 -75.01 -69.49 38.37
CA SER A 188 -75.04 -69.90 36.96
C SER A 188 -75.17 -68.71 36.01
N LYS A 189 -76.04 -67.73 36.32
CA LYS A 189 -76.13 -66.45 35.60
C LYS A 189 -74.80 -65.69 35.64
N LEU A 190 -74.22 -65.50 36.81
CA LEU A 190 -72.94 -64.81 37.00
C LEU A 190 -71.77 -65.52 36.29
N ARG A 191 -71.78 -66.87 36.23
CA ARG A 191 -70.81 -67.65 35.43
C ARG A 191 -71.01 -67.46 33.93
N ALA A 192 -72.25 -67.42 33.45
CA ALA A 192 -72.55 -67.14 32.04
C ALA A 192 -72.15 -65.71 31.64
N GLU A 193 -72.44 -64.71 32.47
CA GLU A 193 -71.98 -63.33 32.30
C GLU A 193 -70.45 -63.23 32.30
N ASN A 194 -69.75 -63.89 33.23
CA ASN A 194 -68.29 -63.88 33.26
C ASN A 194 -67.70 -64.56 32.00
N LYS A 195 -68.33 -65.62 31.49
CA LYS A 195 -67.95 -66.23 30.20
C LYS A 195 -68.17 -65.25 29.04
N TYR A 196 -69.30 -64.56 28.99
CA TYR A 196 -69.60 -63.54 27.97
C TYR A 196 -68.61 -62.36 28.03
N LYS A 197 -68.40 -61.77 29.22
CA LYS A 197 -67.45 -60.66 29.45
C LYS A 197 -66.02 -61.06 29.06
N ARG A 198 -65.58 -62.29 29.38
CA ARG A 198 -64.27 -62.83 28.91
C ARG A 198 -64.19 -62.99 27.39
N LEU A 199 -65.26 -63.46 26.74
CA LEU A 199 -65.32 -63.60 25.28
C LEU A 199 -65.33 -62.23 24.58
N ALA A 200 -66.06 -61.25 25.11
CA ALA A 200 -66.07 -59.88 24.59
C ALA A 200 -64.69 -59.21 24.69
N ILE A 201 -63.99 -59.37 25.83
CA ILE A 201 -62.61 -58.90 26.02
C ILE A 201 -61.66 -59.61 25.04
N ALA A 202 -61.77 -60.93 24.86
CA ALA A 202 -60.96 -61.68 23.90
C ALA A 202 -61.19 -61.20 22.45
N HIS A 203 -62.45 -60.97 22.06
CA HIS A 203 -62.83 -60.45 20.75
C HIS A 203 -62.26 -59.04 20.52
N SER A 204 -62.39 -58.12 21.48
CA SER A 204 -61.80 -56.78 21.43
C SER A 204 -60.27 -56.84 21.27
N ILE A 205 -59.58 -57.63 22.10
CA ILE A 205 -58.12 -57.81 22.02
C ILE A 205 -57.70 -58.43 20.68
N GLN A 206 -58.52 -59.28 20.08
CA GLN A 206 -58.26 -59.87 18.76
C GLN A 206 -58.52 -58.87 17.61
N GLY A 207 -59.53 -58.02 17.73
CA GLY A 207 -59.80 -56.90 16.84
C GLY A 207 -58.65 -55.90 16.83
N ASP A 208 -58.22 -55.41 18.00
CA ASP A 208 -57.07 -54.49 18.14
C ASP A 208 -55.80 -55.07 17.50
N LYS A 209 -55.51 -56.36 17.76
CA LYS A 209 -54.37 -57.06 17.12
C LYS A 209 -54.50 -57.17 15.61
N HIS A 210 -55.72 -57.31 15.07
CA HIS A 210 -55.95 -57.36 13.63
C HIS A 210 -55.74 -55.99 12.99
N VAL A 211 -56.30 -54.92 13.58
CA VAL A 211 -56.14 -53.53 13.11
C VAL A 211 -54.66 -53.09 13.16
N ILE A 212 -53.96 -53.36 14.27
CA ILE A 212 -52.52 -53.06 14.36
C ILE A 212 -51.73 -53.89 13.33
N LYS A 213 -52.11 -55.15 13.05
CA LYS A 213 -51.46 -55.95 12.00
C LYS A 213 -51.77 -55.45 10.59
N SER A 214 -52.96 -54.92 10.31
CA SER A 214 -53.33 -54.45 8.98
C SER A 214 -52.74 -53.07 8.64
N VAL A 215 -52.62 -52.17 9.62
CA VAL A 215 -52.04 -50.82 9.44
C VAL A 215 -50.51 -50.85 9.31
N PHE A 216 -49.81 -51.65 10.14
CA PHE A 216 -48.34 -51.64 10.18
C PHE A 216 -47.68 -52.78 9.37
N GLN A 217 -48.29 -53.22 8.27
CA GLN A 217 -47.77 -54.34 7.45
C GLN A 217 -46.35 -54.09 6.92
N GLU A 218 -46.09 -52.89 6.42
CA GLU A 218 -44.78 -52.50 5.87
C GLU A 218 -43.78 -52.13 6.99
N ARG A 219 -44.29 -51.56 8.09
CA ARG A 219 -43.50 -50.97 9.18
C ARG A 219 -43.23 -51.97 10.30
N LYS A 220 -42.35 -52.95 10.02
CA LYS A 220 -42.05 -54.10 10.90
C LYS A 220 -41.69 -53.72 12.35
N GLU A 221 -40.94 -52.63 12.58
CA GLU A 221 -40.52 -52.20 13.93
C GLU A 221 -41.69 -51.60 14.74
N GLU A 222 -42.54 -50.80 14.10
CA GLU A 222 -43.73 -50.23 14.71
C GLU A 222 -44.74 -51.35 15.02
N LEU A 223 -44.94 -52.27 14.07
CA LEU A 223 -45.74 -53.48 14.26
C LEU A 223 -45.28 -54.30 15.47
N LEU A 224 -43.96 -54.51 15.64
CA LEU A 224 -43.40 -55.27 16.76
C LEU A 224 -43.62 -54.57 18.10
N SER A 225 -43.43 -53.25 18.18
CA SER A 225 -43.61 -52.48 19.42
C SER A 225 -45.08 -52.32 19.82
N LEU A 226 -46.01 -52.36 18.86
CA LEU A 226 -47.44 -52.17 19.08
C LEU A 226 -48.25 -53.49 19.23
N LYS A 227 -47.70 -54.64 18.85
CA LYS A 227 -48.34 -55.98 18.82
C LYS A 227 -49.06 -56.44 20.11
N ARG A 228 -48.75 -55.84 21.26
CA ARG A 228 -49.35 -56.15 22.58
C ARG A 228 -50.15 -54.99 23.20
N ARG A 229 -50.27 -53.87 22.49
CA ARG A 229 -51.03 -52.68 22.94
C ARG A 229 -52.45 -52.71 22.36
N SER A 230 -53.32 -51.89 22.94
CA SER A 230 -54.65 -51.60 22.38
C SER A 230 -54.53 -50.54 21.27
N ALA A 231 -55.46 -50.54 20.32
CA ALA A 231 -55.49 -49.60 19.20
C ALA A 231 -55.40 -48.14 19.67
N GLN A 232 -56.10 -47.75 20.73
CA GLN A 232 -56.04 -46.37 21.26
C GLN A 232 -54.64 -45.98 21.76
N LYS A 233 -53.92 -46.91 22.41
CA LYS A 233 -52.54 -46.66 22.85
C LYS A 233 -51.55 -46.65 21.69
N ALA A 234 -51.82 -47.42 20.64
CA ALA A 234 -51.04 -47.40 19.41
C ALA A 234 -51.18 -46.06 18.67
N ILE A 235 -52.39 -45.48 18.64
CA ILE A 235 -52.63 -44.13 18.12
C ILE A 235 -51.81 -43.10 18.89
N SER A 236 -51.95 -43.02 20.22
CA SER A 236 -51.25 -42.01 21.03
C SER A 236 -49.71 -42.07 20.93
N GLU A 237 -49.12 -43.27 20.80
CA GLU A 237 -47.67 -43.42 20.64
C GLU A 237 -47.19 -43.04 19.22
N MET A 238 -48.02 -43.23 18.19
CA MET A 238 -47.74 -42.75 16.84
C MET A 238 -47.94 -41.23 16.71
N ASP A 239 -48.95 -40.68 17.38
CA ASP A 239 -49.15 -39.23 17.50
C ASP A 239 -47.96 -38.57 18.20
N GLN A 240 -47.47 -39.15 19.31
CA GLN A 240 -46.27 -38.66 19.98
C GLN A 240 -45.05 -38.66 19.05
N LYS A 241 -44.77 -39.76 18.35
CA LYS A 241 -43.69 -39.83 17.34
C LYS A 241 -43.87 -38.81 16.22
N SER A 242 -45.10 -38.58 15.78
CA SER A 242 -45.44 -37.56 14.78
C SER A 242 -45.15 -36.15 15.31
N CYS A 243 -45.54 -35.84 16.55
CA CYS A 243 -45.23 -34.57 17.21
C CYS A 243 -43.71 -34.37 17.43
N GLU A 244 -42.97 -35.42 17.79
CA GLU A 244 -41.50 -35.39 17.92
C GLU A 244 -40.83 -35.16 16.57
N SER A 245 -41.26 -35.87 15.53
CA SER A 245 -40.79 -35.67 14.15
C SER A 245 -41.09 -34.26 13.64
N ASN A 246 -42.27 -33.72 13.95
CA ASN A 246 -42.65 -32.35 13.60
C ASN A 246 -41.86 -31.29 14.38
N LYS A 247 -41.50 -31.53 15.64
CA LYS A 247 -40.58 -30.65 16.41
C LYS A 247 -39.21 -30.60 15.74
N VAL A 248 -38.63 -31.74 15.38
CA VAL A 248 -37.34 -31.82 14.65
C VAL A 248 -37.43 -31.14 13.28
N LEU A 249 -38.52 -31.37 12.54
CA LEU A 249 -38.76 -30.71 11.25
C LEU A 249 -38.85 -29.18 11.38
N ASN A 250 -39.49 -28.67 12.44
CA ASN A 250 -39.62 -27.24 12.66
C ASN A 250 -38.31 -26.59 13.11
N GLU A 251 -37.50 -27.27 13.93
CA GLU A 251 -36.13 -26.86 14.26
C GLU A 251 -35.26 -26.80 12.99
N LEU A 252 -35.30 -27.81 12.13
CA LEU A 252 -34.57 -27.82 10.86
C LEU A 252 -35.03 -26.71 9.90
N LYS A 253 -36.34 -26.40 9.85
CA LYS A 253 -36.87 -25.23 9.11
C LYS A 253 -36.35 -23.91 9.68
N TYR A 254 -36.29 -23.78 11.00
CA TYR A 254 -35.77 -22.58 11.67
C TYR A 254 -34.27 -22.37 11.40
N GLN A 255 -33.45 -23.43 11.54
CA GLN A 255 -32.03 -23.38 11.19
C GLN A 255 -31.79 -23.10 9.71
N ARG A 256 -32.64 -23.63 8.81
CA ARG A 256 -32.61 -23.32 7.38
C ARG A 256 -32.89 -21.82 7.16
N SER A 257 -33.95 -21.28 7.75
CA SER A 257 -34.30 -19.86 7.61
C SER A 257 -33.20 -18.93 8.17
N GLN A 258 -32.57 -19.27 9.31
CA GLN A 258 -31.40 -18.51 9.78
C GLN A 258 -30.26 -18.50 8.76
N LYS A 259 -29.95 -19.64 8.12
CA LYS A 259 -28.89 -19.76 7.11
C LYS A 259 -29.24 -19.01 5.82
N GLU A 260 -30.50 -19.06 5.38
CA GLU A 260 -31.00 -18.29 4.24
C GLU A 260 -30.91 -16.78 4.50
N ASN A 261 -31.42 -16.29 5.64
CA ASN A 261 -31.28 -14.89 6.06
C ASN A 261 -29.80 -14.44 6.12
N LYS A 262 -28.89 -15.32 6.58
CA LYS A 262 -27.45 -15.00 6.66
C LYS A 262 -26.77 -14.97 5.29
N LEU A 263 -27.23 -15.83 4.37
CA LEU A 263 -26.79 -15.82 2.99
C LEU A 263 -27.27 -14.55 2.25
N GLU A 264 -28.50 -14.11 2.48
CA GLU A 264 -29.00 -12.81 1.98
C GLU A 264 -28.21 -11.63 2.54
N GLU A 265 -27.92 -11.60 3.86
CA GLU A 265 -27.02 -10.61 4.48
C GLU A 265 -25.66 -10.52 3.77
N LEU A 266 -25.06 -11.68 3.46
CA LEU A 266 -23.73 -11.76 2.83
C LEU A 266 -23.80 -11.37 1.35
N GLN A 267 -24.85 -11.76 0.62
CA GLN A 267 -25.09 -11.32 -0.75
C GLN A 267 -25.32 -9.81 -0.84
N LEU A 268 -26.07 -9.22 0.10
CA LEU A 268 -26.26 -7.77 0.18
C LEU A 268 -24.94 -7.05 0.43
N LYS A 269 -24.12 -7.51 1.38
CA LYS A 269 -22.78 -6.97 1.67
C LYS A 269 -21.85 -7.08 0.45
N LEU A 270 -21.81 -8.22 -0.23
CA LEU A 270 -21.06 -8.39 -1.48
C LEU A 270 -21.57 -7.44 -2.58
N SER A 271 -22.89 -7.28 -2.73
CA SER A 271 -23.45 -6.33 -3.71
C SER A 271 -23.10 -4.88 -3.39
N GLN A 272 -22.92 -4.54 -2.11
CA GLN A 272 -22.52 -3.21 -1.66
C GLN A 272 -21.03 -2.97 -1.89
N ILE A 273 -20.18 -3.96 -1.54
CA ILE A 273 -18.73 -3.92 -1.80
C ILE A 273 -18.46 -3.81 -3.31
N LEU A 274 -19.15 -4.58 -4.15
CA LEU A 274 -19.03 -4.49 -5.60
C LEU A 274 -19.42 -3.10 -6.12
N LYS A 275 -20.56 -2.53 -5.68
CA LYS A 275 -20.97 -1.16 -6.08
C LYS A 275 -20.01 -0.07 -5.63
N VAL A 276 -19.32 -0.24 -4.50
CA VAL A 276 -18.27 0.68 -4.04
C VAL A 276 -16.99 0.49 -4.88
N SER A 277 -16.61 -0.75 -5.17
CA SER A 277 -15.44 -1.11 -5.98
C SER A 277 -15.59 -0.78 -7.47
N THR A 278 -16.81 -0.53 -7.97
CA THR A 278 -17.09 -0.08 -9.34
C THR A 278 -17.72 1.32 -9.38
N GLY A 279 -17.49 2.14 -8.35
CA GLY A 279 -17.96 3.53 -8.33
C GLY A 279 -17.12 4.43 -9.25
N ASP A 280 -17.72 5.51 -9.79
CA ASP A 280 -17.11 6.45 -10.77
C ASP A 280 -15.84 7.20 -10.29
N VAL A 281 -15.28 6.85 -9.13
CA VAL A 281 -14.12 7.47 -8.48
C VAL A 281 -12.89 7.49 -9.40
N ASP A 282 -12.69 6.42 -10.18
CA ASP A 282 -11.59 6.33 -11.14
C ASP A 282 -11.70 7.37 -12.27
N LEU A 283 -12.90 7.77 -12.71
CA LEU A 283 -13.04 8.70 -13.84
C LEU A 283 -12.49 10.10 -13.54
N ASP A 284 -12.72 10.61 -12.33
CA ASP A 284 -12.20 11.93 -11.94
C ASP A 284 -10.73 11.87 -11.49
N HIS A 285 -10.26 10.76 -10.90
CA HIS A 285 -8.83 10.54 -10.70
C HIS A 285 -8.06 10.39 -12.02
N GLU A 286 -8.61 9.71 -13.03
CA GLU A 286 -7.97 9.56 -14.33
C GLU A 286 -8.01 10.88 -15.14
N ARG A 287 -9.09 11.67 -15.03
CA ARG A 287 -9.12 13.05 -15.55
C ARG A 287 -8.06 13.94 -14.89
N LEU A 288 -7.87 13.80 -13.57
CA LEU A 288 -6.82 14.52 -12.84
C LEU A 288 -5.42 14.06 -13.26
N PHE A 289 -5.20 12.75 -13.38
CA PHE A 289 -3.94 12.17 -13.86
C PHE A 289 -3.59 12.66 -15.27
N ARG A 290 -4.52 12.57 -16.23
CA ARG A 290 -4.37 13.09 -17.59
C ARG A 290 -4.09 14.60 -17.60
N ARG A 291 -4.69 15.39 -16.69
CA ARG A 291 -4.39 16.83 -16.53
C ARG A 291 -2.97 17.06 -16.02
N LEU A 292 -2.58 16.41 -14.92
CA LEU A 292 -1.25 16.52 -14.33
C LEU A 292 -0.15 16.06 -15.30
N GLN A 293 -0.39 15.00 -16.07
CA GLN A 293 0.51 14.53 -17.13
C GLN A 293 0.66 15.58 -18.24
N ASN A 294 -0.44 16.16 -18.71
CA ASN A 294 -0.40 17.25 -19.69
C ASN A 294 0.33 18.50 -19.15
N ASP A 295 0.13 18.87 -17.89
CA ASP A 295 0.77 20.05 -17.30
C ASP A 295 2.25 19.82 -16.97
N ARG A 296 2.63 18.59 -16.61
CA ARG A 296 4.04 18.14 -16.56
C ARG A 296 4.70 18.24 -17.93
N ASP A 297 4.05 17.74 -18.99
CA ASP A 297 4.66 17.70 -20.32
C ASP A 297 4.71 19.09 -20.97
N LYS A 298 3.73 19.98 -20.73
CA LYS A 298 3.85 21.42 -21.02
C LYS A 298 5.04 22.05 -20.29
N SER A 299 5.27 21.68 -19.03
CA SER A 299 6.37 22.21 -18.22
C SER A 299 7.73 21.69 -18.71
N ARG A 300 7.81 20.43 -19.15
CA ARG A 300 8.99 19.87 -19.85
C ARG A 300 9.30 20.64 -21.13
N ILE A 301 8.31 20.87 -22.00
CA ILE A 301 8.48 21.63 -23.25
C ILE A 301 8.95 23.07 -22.96
N LYS A 302 8.39 23.73 -21.94
CA LYS A 302 8.86 25.06 -21.50
C LYS A 302 10.30 25.04 -20.99
N TYR A 303 10.68 24.03 -20.21
CA TYR A 303 12.05 23.87 -19.72
C TYR A 303 13.05 23.58 -20.85
N GLU A 304 12.70 22.72 -21.80
CA GLU A 304 13.51 22.41 -22.98
C GLU A 304 13.68 23.63 -23.89
N ALA A 305 12.61 24.39 -24.14
CA ALA A 305 12.67 25.66 -24.84
C ALA A 305 13.56 26.69 -24.11
N ALA A 306 13.37 26.87 -22.79
CA ALA A 306 14.20 27.76 -21.99
C ALA A 306 15.69 27.35 -22.02
N ARG A 307 15.99 26.06 -21.83
CA ARG A 307 17.35 25.52 -21.91
C ARG A 307 17.99 25.73 -23.28
N ASN A 308 17.24 25.55 -24.36
CA ASN A 308 17.71 25.82 -25.72
C ASN A 308 17.97 27.31 -25.94
N ILE A 309 17.11 28.19 -25.42
CA ILE A 309 17.30 29.66 -25.48
C ILE A 309 18.54 30.08 -24.69
N THR A 310 18.70 29.60 -23.45
CA THR A 310 19.90 29.85 -22.63
C THR A 310 21.15 29.40 -23.37
N ARG A 311 21.16 28.18 -23.91
CA ARG A 311 22.29 27.67 -24.70
C ARG A 311 22.60 28.54 -25.93
N ARG A 312 21.60 29.06 -26.64
CA ARG A 312 21.85 29.99 -27.75
C ARG A 312 22.43 31.32 -27.27
N TYR A 313 22.01 31.83 -26.11
CA TYR A 313 22.64 33.01 -25.53
C TYR A 313 24.06 32.74 -25.02
N GLU A 314 24.36 31.56 -24.49
CA GLU A 314 25.72 31.12 -24.15
C GLU A 314 26.62 31.04 -25.40
N GLU A 315 26.14 30.44 -26.49
CA GLU A 315 26.83 30.38 -27.79
C GLU A 315 27.08 31.79 -28.38
N ILE A 316 26.10 32.71 -28.30
CA ILE A 316 26.25 34.11 -28.72
C ILE A 316 27.24 34.86 -27.82
N LEU A 317 27.17 34.68 -26.49
CA LEU A 317 28.09 35.30 -25.55
C LEU A 317 29.52 34.84 -25.78
N GLN A 318 29.75 33.55 -26.06
CA GLN A 318 31.07 33.04 -26.40
C GLN A 318 31.64 33.78 -27.63
N ILE A 319 30.90 33.82 -28.74
CA ILE A 319 31.31 34.52 -29.97
C ILE A 319 31.63 35.99 -29.67
N LEU A 320 30.76 36.70 -28.94
CA LEU A 320 30.99 38.09 -28.57
C LEU A 320 32.24 38.27 -27.70
N THR A 321 32.54 37.35 -26.77
CA THR A 321 33.78 37.41 -25.97
C THR A 321 35.04 37.12 -26.80
N GLU A 322 34.94 36.25 -27.81
CA GLU A 322 36.03 35.98 -28.76
C GLU A 322 36.28 37.19 -29.67
N GLU A 323 35.23 37.84 -30.19
CA GLU A 323 35.33 39.11 -30.93
C GLU A 323 35.93 40.23 -30.05
N CYS A 324 35.44 40.38 -28.81
CA CYS A 324 35.98 41.35 -27.85
C CYS A 324 37.48 41.13 -27.58
N ARG A 325 37.94 39.88 -27.58
CA ARG A 325 39.35 39.52 -27.41
C ARG A 325 40.20 39.83 -28.66
N MET A 326 39.60 39.90 -29.84
CA MET A 326 40.28 40.19 -31.11
C MET A 326 40.32 41.69 -31.46
N PHE A 327 39.44 42.53 -30.87
CA PHE A 327 39.48 43.98 -31.13
C PHE A 327 40.78 44.68 -30.70
N PRO A 328 41.44 44.37 -29.55
CA PRO A 328 42.71 44.99 -29.17
C PRO A 328 43.81 44.79 -30.20
N SER A 329 44.06 43.56 -30.66
CA SER A 329 45.11 43.29 -31.65
C SER A 329 44.80 43.89 -33.03
N LYS A 330 43.52 43.95 -33.43
CA LYS A 330 43.09 44.67 -34.62
C LYS A 330 43.31 46.19 -34.49
N LEU A 331 43.06 46.75 -33.31
CA LEU A 331 43.31 48.16 -33.01
C LEU A 331 44.82 48.47 -33.00
N ASP A 332 45.65 47.61 -32.41
CA ASP A 332 47.11 47.74 -32.41
C ASP A 332 47.67 47.79 -33.84
N VAL A 333 47.21 46.91 -34.72
CA VAL A 333 47.59 46.93 -36.15
C VAL A 333 47.15 48.24 -36.83
N MET A 334 45.93 48.71 -36.59
CA MET A 334 45.47 50.01 -37.13
C MET A 334 46.29 51.19 -36.57
N VAL A 335 46.65 51.16 -35.29
CA VAL A 335 47.49 52.19 -34.64
C VAL A 335 48.92 52.17 -35.20
N GLN A 336 49.48 50.99 -35.48
CA GLN A 336 50.78 50.85 -36.16
C GLN A 336 50.71 51.46 -37.57
N MET A 337 49.75 51.07 -38.40
CA MET A 337 49.56 51.63 -39.75
C MET A 337 49.41 53.16 -39.74
N VAL A 338 48.64 53.72 -38.79
CA VAL A 338 48.50 55.17 -38.63
C VAL A 338 49.80 55.84 -38.20
N ASN A 339 50.60 55.19 -37.35
CA ASN A 339 51.90 55.72 -36.93
C ASN A 339 52.96 55.65 -38.03
N ASP A 340 52.92 54.62 -38.89
CA ASP A 340 53.81 54.51 -40.06
C ASP A 340 53.44 55.53 -41.14
N ALA A 341 52.16 55.67 -41.48
CA ALA A 341 51.71 56.75 -42.37
C ALA A 341 52.05 58.16 -41.84
N ARG A 342 52.05 58.36 -40.50
CA ARG A 342 52.53 59.60 -39.86
C ARG A 342 54.03 59.80 -40.00
N ARG A 343 54.85 58.74 -39.93
CA ARG A 343 56.31 58.78 -40.15
C ARG A 343 56.60 59.14 -41.62
N GLU A 344 56.00 58.44 -42.57
CA GLU A 344 56.15 58.71 -44.01
C GLU A 344 55.75 60.15 -44.37
N HIS A 345 54.61 60.62 -43.87
CA HIS A 345 54.16 62.00 -44.08
C HIS A 345 55.08 63.04 -43.42
N ALA A 346 55.68 62.74 -42.27
CA ALA A 346 56.71 63.60 -41.68
C ALA A 346 57.98 63.63 -42.54
N ASP A 347 58.37 62.52 -43.14
CA ASP A 347 59.55 62.42 -44.02
C ASP A 347 59.34 63.11 -45.36
N LEU A 348 58.17 62.95 -45.97
CA LEU A 348 57.75 63.74 -47.14
C LEU A 348 57.71 65.24 -46.83
N LYS A 349 57.28 65.65 -45.63
CA LYS A 349 57.36 67.05 -45.18
C LYS A 349 58.80 67.53 -44.98
N ARG A 350 59.71 66.68 -44.46
CA ARG A 350 61.14 67.01 -44.35
C ARG A 350 61.79 67.14 -45.73
N MET A 351 61.45 66.25 -46.67
CA MET A 351 61.92 66.29 -48.06
C MET A 351 61.40 67.54 -48.79
N ASN A 352 60.10 67.85 -48.69
CA ASN A 352 59.52 69.04 -49.33
C ASN A 352 60.14 70.33 -48.80
N LYS A 353 60.36 70.44 -47.48
CA LYS A 353 61.09 71.60 -46.90
C LYS A 353 62.50 71.75 -47.49
N LYS A 354 63.26 70.66 -47.61
CA LYS A 354 64.59 70.70 -48.25
C LYS A 354 64.52 71.10 -49.73
N ALA A 355 63.52 70.61 -50.47
CA ALA A 355 63.33 70.96 -51.88
C ALA A 355 62.94 72.44 -52.07
N ILE A 356 62.13 72.99 -51.16
CA ILE A 356 61.79 74.42 -51.14
C ILE A 356 63.05 75.24 -50.84
N SER A 357 63.78 74.96 -49.75
CA SER A 357 64.99 75.72 -49.41
C SER A 357 66.08 75.63 -50.47
N SER A 358 66.31 74.46 -51.08
CA SER A 358 67.28 74.31 -52.17
C SER A 358 66.88 75.05 -53.46
N ASN A 359 65.57 75.20 -53.71
CA ASN A 359 65.06 76.03 -54.81
C ASN A 359 65.14 77.53 -54.47
N GLU A 360 64.93 77.91 -53.21
CA GLU A 360 65.14 79.28 -52.72
C GLU A 360 66.61 79.68 -52.81
N GLU A 361 67.54 78.82 -52.36
CA GLU A 361 69.00 78.93 -52.52
C GLU A 361 69.38 79.11 -54.00
N SER A 362 68.96 78.18 -54.87
CA SER A 362 69.20 78.24 -56.32
C SER A 362 68.67 79.52 -56.95
N ARG A 363 67.53 80.04 -56.46
CA ARG A 363 66.93 81.30 -56.92
C ARG A 363 67.68 82.52 -56.39
N THR A 364 68.21 82.49 -55.17
CA THR A 364 69.06 83.58 -54.65
C THR A 364 70.39 83.65 -55.36
N ASP A 365 70.99 82.50 -55.70
CA ASP A 365 72.24 82.41 -56.47
C ASP A 365 72.04 82.93 -57.90
N LEU A 366 70.94 82.52 -58.56
CA LEU A 366 70.57 83.05 -59.87
C LEU A 366 70.35 84.58 -59.82
N MET A 367 69.66 85.10 -58.80
CA MET A 367 69.50 86.55 -58.61
C MET A 367 70.81 87.27 -58.28
N ALA A 368 71.78 86.61 -57.64
CA ALA A 368 73.10 87.17 -57.39
C ALA A 368 73.88 87.28 -58.72
N LEU A 369 73.95 86.19 -59.48
CA LEU A 369 74.59 86.14 -60.81
C LEU A 369 73.95 87.12 -61.80
N GLU A 370 72.61 87.28 -61.81
CA GLU A 370 71.93 88.30 -62.62
C GLU A 370 72.37 89.72 -62.25
N ARG A 371 72.50 90.03 -60.94
CA ARG A 371 72.97 91.34 -60.47
C ARG A 371 74.44 91.56 -60.82
N GLU A 372 75.29 90.56 -60.65
CA GLU A 372 76.71 90.62 -61.02
C GLU A 372 76.88 90.83 -62.53
N MET A 373 76.16 90.08 -63.36
CA MET A 373 76.17 90.24 -64.82
C MET A 373 75.61 91.60 -65.25
N TYR A 374 74.59 92.13 -64.56
CA TYR A 374 74.10 93.49 -64.80
C TYR A 374 75.10 94.57 -64.37
N GLN A 375 75.80 94.40 -63.24
CA GLN A 375 76.85 95.31 -62.78
C GLN A 375 78.08 95.26 -63.70
N ALA A 376 78.57 94.08 -64.06
CA ALA A 376 79.66 93.87 -65.00
C ALA A 376 79.31 94.39 -66.41
N ARG A 377 78.04 94.28 -66.83
CA ARG A 377 77.55 94.98 -68.02
C ARG A 377 77.61 96.49 -67.83
N ARG A 378 77.11 97.03 -66.71
CA ARG A 378 77.09 98.48 -66.45
C ARG A 378 78.48 99.08 -66.41
N THR A 379 79.45 98.45 -65.74
CA THR A 379 80.84 98.92 -65.69
C THR A 379 81.53 98.79 -67.03
N ARG A 380 81.32 97.71 -67.79
CA ARG A 380 81.81 97.57 -69.16
C ARG A 380 81.18 98.60 -70.11
N ASP A 381 79.88 98.84 -70.01
CA ASP A 381 79.16 99.85 -70.83
C ASP A 381 79.63 101.28 -70.43
N GLN A 382 79.93 101.54 -69.15
CA GLN A 382 80.58 102.79 -68.69
C GLN A 382 81.99 102.94 -69.26
N GLN A 383 82.86 101.94 -69.12
CA GLN A 383 84.21 101.92 -69.69
C GLN A 383 84.18 102.09 -71.22
N LEU A 384 83.18 101.53 -71.91
CA LEU A 384 82.96 101.76 -73.34
C LEU A 384 82.54 103.21 -73.64
N THR A 385 81.77 103.88 -72.77
CA THR A 385 81.49 105.32 -72.95
C THR A 385 82.69 106.22 -72.61
N GLU A 386 83.52 105.84 -71.64
CA GLU A 386 84.74 106.57 -71.28
C GLU A 386 85.80 106.43 -72.36
N THR A 387 86.08 105.21 -72.81
CA THR A 387 87.01 104.97 -73.93
C THR A 387 86.49 105.53 -75.25
N ARG A 388 85.16 105.58 -75.48
CA ARG A 388 84.60 106.34 -76.61
C ARG A 388 84.89 107.84 -76.47
N ARG A 389 84.61 108.45 -75.32
CA ARG A 389 84.94 109.86 -75.05
C ARG A 389 86.44 110.15 -75.17
N ASP A 390 87.31 109.23 -74.80
CA ASP A 390 88.76 109.36 -74.98
C ASP A 390 89.20 109.21 -76.44
N VAL A 391 88.57 108.32 -77.20
CA VAL A 391 88.78 108.19 -78.64
C VAL A 391 88.22 109.41 -79.39
N GLU A 392 87.14 110.00 -78.90
CA GLU A 392 86.51 111.22 -79.43
C GLU A 392 87.39 112.46 -79.15
N ARG A 393 87.79 112.67 -77.89
CA ARG A 393 88.79 113.69 -77.49
C ARG A 393 90.16 113.51 -78.16
N ARG A 394 90.50 112.29 -78.60
CA ARG A 394 91.71 112.01 -79.41
C ARG A 394 91.47 112.14 -80.91
N LYS A 395 90.24 111.99 -81.41
CA LYS A 395 89.86 112.23 -82.82
C LYS A 395 89.82 113.71 -83.16
N GLU A 396 89.34 114.56 -82.25
CA GLU A 396 89.34 116.02 -82.42
C GLU A 396 90.70 116.58 -82.92
N PRO A 397 91.86 116.12 -82.42
CA PRO A 397 93.18 116.45 -82.99
C PRO A 397 93.76 115.45 -84.02
N VAL A 398 93.18 114.27 -84.26
CA VAL A 398 93.81 113.18 -85.07
C VAL A 398 93.10 112.87 -86.40
N GLU A 399 91.88 113.35 -86.66
CA GLU A 399 91.30 113.28 -88.02
C GLU A 399 92.05 114.13 -89.07
N MET A 400 93.16 114.77 -88.68
CA MET A 400 94.03 115.60 -89.52
C MET A 400 95.45 115.03 -89.77
N ARG A 401 95.77 113.74 -89.48
CA ARG A 401 97.07 113.13 -89.92
C ARG A 401 97.18 111.57 -89.95
N ASN A 402 97.15 111.03 -91.17
CA ASN A 402 97.88 109.88 -91.76
C ASN A 402 98.36 108.65 -90.92
N ASP A 403 97.69 107.51 -91.11
CA ASP A 403 98.06 106.39 -92.01
C ASP A 403 99.55 105.90 -92.16
N LYS A 404 99.74 104.55 -92.16
CA LYS A 404 100.94 103.69 -92.50
C LYS A 404 102.18 103.68 -91.54
N ARG A 405 103.02 102.61 -91.38
CA ARG A 405 103.02 101.12 -91.66
C ARG A 405 104.36 100.46 -91.14
N VAL A 406 104.51 99.11 -91.19
CA VAL A 406 105.77 98.26 -91.27
C VAL A 406 106.14 97.35 -90.03
N LYS A 407 107.05 96.35 -90.19
CA LYS A 407 107.28 95.06 -89.44
C LYS A 407 108.75 94.51 -89.75
N VAL A 408 109.42 93.44 -89.23
CA VAL A 408 109.06 92.17 -88.52
C VAL A 408 110.04 91.56 -87.43
N PRO A 409 111.26 90.98 -87.68
CA PRO A 409 111.57 89.61 -87.19
C PRO A 409 112.91 89.24 -86.44
N ASN A 410 112.79 88.46 -85.35
CA ASN A 410 113.27 87.05 -85.08
C ASN A 410 114.77 86.56 -85.19
N LEU A 411 115.29 85.78 -84.18
CA LEU A 411 115.96 84.43 -84.27
C LEU A 411 116.74 83.89 -82.99
N THR A 412 117.22 82.62 -83.08
CA THR A 412 117.78 81.55 -82.15
C THR A 412 119.11 81.84 -81.35
N ASP A 413 119.76 81.00 -80.49
CA ASP A 413 120.12 79.53 -80.60
C ASP A 413 120.82 78.79 -79.36
N ASN A 414 120.86 77.43 -79.40
CA ASN A 414 121.73 76.30 -78.86
C ASN A 414 122.54 76.16 -77.51
N ASN A 415 122.31 74.98 -76.84
CA ASN A 415 123.15 73.84 -76.32
C ASN A 415 124.36 73.80 -75.30
N ASP A 416 124.29 72.71 -74.49
CA ASP A 416 125.29 71.69 -74.01
C ASP A 416 126.34 71.83 -72.86
N ARG A 417 126.36 70.79 -71.98
CA ARG A 417 127.53 70.23 -71.23
C ARG A 417 127.16 69.01 -70.33
N VAL A 418 127.57 67.78 -70.66
CA VAL A 418 127.40 66.57 -69.80
C VAL A 418 128.60 65.61 -69.91
N ALA A 419 129.07 65.05 -68.78
CA ALA A 419 130.08 63.96 -68.79
C ALA A 419 130.10 63.07 -67.52
N LYS A 420 130.07 63.64 -66.30
CA LYS A 420 130.23 62.86 -65.04
C LYS A 420 128.93 62.52 -64.30
N HIS A 421 127.78 62.93 -64.82
CA HIS A 421 126.47 62.64 -64.23
C HIS A 421 125.76 61.42 -64.86
N GLN A 422 126.30 60.85 -65.95
CA GLN A 422 125.64 59.78 -66.72
C GLN A 422 125.78 58.39 -66.08
N ALA A 423 126.93 58.00 -65.53
CA ALA A 423 127.11 56.66 -64.96
C ALA A 423 126.17 56.40 -63.75
N MET A 424 126.02 57.36 -62.84
CA MET A 424 125.09 57.25 -61.71
C MET A 424 123.62 57.41 -62.13
N LYS A 425 123.35 58.02 -63.30
CA LYS A 425 122.03 57.99 -63.93
C LYS A 425 121.74 56.64 -64.57
N ALA A 426 122.70 55.96 -65.20
CA ALA A 426 122.50 54.67 -65.87
C ALA A 426 122.02 53.59 -64.90
N ALA A 427 122.71 53.37 -63.79
CA ALA A 427 122.30 52.40 -62.75
C ALA A 427 120.99 52.77 -62.03
N LYS A 428 120.55 54.04 -62.11
CA LYS A 428 119.21 54.46 -61.67
C LYS A 428 118.15 54.24 -62.76
N HIS A 429 118.47 54.51 -64.02
CA HIS A 429 117.60 54.25 -65.17
C HIS A 429 117.31 52.76 -65.36
N GLU A 430 118.30 51.88 -65.18
CA GLU A 430 118.07 50.43 -65.24
C GLU A 430 117.08 49.99 -64.16
N LYS A 431 117.22 50.49 -62.92
CA LYS A 431 116.24 50.24 -61.85
C LYS A 431 114.86 50.86 -62.15
N ILE A 432 114.82 52.07 -62.71
CA ILE A 432 113.58 52.73 -63.15
C ILE A 432 112.89 51.88 -64.23
N LEU A 433 113.60 51.39 -65.24
CA LEU A 433 113.06 50.51 -66.29
C LEU A 433 112.55 49.18 -65.72
N THR A 434 113.23 48.57 -64.73
CA THR A 434 112.70 47.37 -64.05
C THR A 434 111.44 47.65 -63.23
N LEU A 435 111.26 48.87 -62.71
CA LEU A 435 110.05 49.28 -62.01
C LEU A 435 108.94 49.64 -63.01
N GLU A 436 109.24 50.39 -64.07
CA GLU A 436 108.30 50.74 -65.14
C GLU A 436 107.71 49.49 -65.80
N THR A 437 108.54 48.53 -66.22
CA THR A 437 108.07 47.26 -66.79
C THR A 437 107.33 46.36 -65.78
N ALA A 438 107.50 46.56 -64.47
CA ALA A 438 106.67 45.92 -63.44
C ALA A 438 105.33 46.65 -63.26
N PHE A 439 105.33 47.98 -63.26
CA PHE A 439 104.12 48.81 -63.21
C PHE A 439 103.26 48.63 -64.46
N GLU A 440 103.84 48.47 -65.65
CA GLU A 440 103.09 48.17 -66.88
C GLU A 440 102.39 46.80 -66.80
N LYS A 441 103.02 45.78 -66.22
CA LYS A 441 102.38 44.47 -65.98
C LYS A 441 101.21 44.59 -65.00
N ILE A 442 101.36 45.36 -63.91
CA ILE A 442 100.28 45.65 -62.95
C ILE A 442 99.14 46.42 -63.63
N LYS A 443 99.47 47.44 -64.41
CA LYS A 443 98.56 48.29 -65.19
C LYS A 443 97.74 47.48 -66.21
N GLN A 444 98.38 46.54 -66.91
CA GLN A 444 97.73 45.61 -67.83
C GLN A 444 96.84 44.60 -67.10
N ALA A 445 97.33 44.00 -66.00
CA ALA A 445 96.58 42.99 -65.24
C ALA A 445 95.29 43.54 -64.58
N ILE A 446 95.28 44.82 -64.21
CA ILE A 446 94.09 45.50 -63.63
C ILE A 446 93.28 46.22 -64.73
N ASN A 447 93.84 46.32 -65.95
CA ASN A 447 93.29 46.98 -67.13
C ASN A 447 92.95 48.48 -66.92
N VAL A 448 94.01 49.29 -66.71
CA VAL A 448 93.92 50.68 -66.25
C VAL A 448 94.81 51.64 -67.07
N SER A 449 94.39 52.91 -67.20
CA SER A 449 95.10 53.91 -68.02
C SER A 449 96.17 54.74 -67.30
N ASP A 450 96.00 55.06 -66.00
CA ASP A 450 96.98 55.80 -65.18
C ASP A 450 97.31 55.08 -63.85
N ILE A 451 98.47 55.39 -63.27
CA ILE A 451 98.95 54.84 -62.00
C ILE A 451 98.02 55.24 -60.83
N LYS A 452 97.42 56.43 -60.89
CA LYS A 452 96.46 56.90 -59.85
C LYS A 452 95.18 56.07 -59.84
N ASP A 453 94.68 55.71 -61.02
CA ASP A 453 93.47 54.89 -61.18
C ASP A 453 93.68 53.46 -60.64
N VAL A 454 94.92 52.93 -60.65
CA VAL A 454 95.25 51.64 -60.03
C VAL A 454 95.05 51.71 -58.51
N ILE A 455 95.52 52.78 -57.87
CA ILE A 455 95.32 53.00 -56.43
C ILE A 455 93.83 53.17 -56.12
N PHE A 456 93.10 53.94 -56.94
CA PHE A 456 91.65 54.11 -56.77
C PHE A 456 90.88 52.79 -56.92
N ARG A 457 91.23 51.94 -57.89
CA ARG A 457 90.60 50.60 -58.03
C ARG A 457 90.92 49.69 -56.86
N PHE A 458 92.17 49.66 -56.37
CA PHE A 458 92.50 48.89 -55.17
C PHE A 458 91.74 49.39 -53.94
N SER A 459 91.67 50.71 -53.69
CA SER A 459 90.89 51.27 -52.59
C SER A 459 89.42 50.81 -52.65
N ASN A 460 88.74 51.00 -53.79
CA ASN A 460 87.35 50.55 -53.95
C ASN A 460 87.20 49.01 -53.82
N GLN A 461 88.22 48.24 -54.22
CA GLN A 461 88.22 46.78 -54.07
C GLN A 461 88.40 46.35 -52.61
N ASP A 462 89.20 47.09 -51.83
CA ASP A 462 89.32 46.90 -50.38
C ASP A 462 88.07 47.37 -49.63
N ASP A 463 87.49 48.53 -49.98
CA ASP A 463 86.22 49.02 -49.42
C ASP A 463 85.08 48.02 -49.66
N THR A 464 84.99 47.44 -50.86
CA THR A 464 84.00 46.40 -51.18
C THR A 464 84.33 45.06 -50.52
N ARG A 465 85.62 44.67 -50.41
CA ARG A 465 86.05 43.51 -49.62
C ARG A 465 85.63 43.65 -48.16
N GLU A 466 85.85 44.82 -47.54
CA GLU A 466 85.51 45.06 -46.14
C GLU A 466 84.00 45.12 -45.91
N ARG A 467 83.25 45.76 -46.81
CA ARG A 467 81.79 45.71 -46.80
C ARG A 467 81.25 44.28 -46.90
N LEU A 468 81.83 43.44 -47.78
CA LEU A 468 81.44 42.03 -47.91
C LEU A 468 81.85 41.18 -46.70
N VAL A 469 83.03 41.43 -46.11
CA VAL A 469 83.46 40.80 -44.86
C VAL A 469 82.55 41.18 -43.69
N GLN A 470 82.13 42.45 -43.59
CA GLN A 470 81.19 42.90 -42.57
C GLN A 470 79.81 42.29 -42.79
N GLN A 471 79.28 42.32 -44.02
CA GLN A 471 78.01 41.67 -44.35
C GLN A 471 78.03 40.15 -44.06
N LYS A 472 79.18 39.48 -44.27
CA LYS A 472 79.39 38.07 -43.88
C LYS A 472 79.36 37.89 -42.36
N LYS A 473 80.00 38.75 -41.57
CA LYS A 473 79.91 38.74 -40.10
C LYS A 473 78.47 38.95 -39.64
N ASP A 474 77.78 39.97 -40.15
CA ASP A 474 76.40 40.29 -39.78
C ASP A 474 75.45 39.13 -40.10
N LYS A 475 75.60 38.50 -41.26
CA LYS A 475 74.82 37.31 -41.65
C LYS A 475 75.18 36.07 -40.82
N MET A 476 76.43 35.91 -40.39
CA MET A 476 76.83 34.85 -39.47
C MET A 476 76.22 35.04 -38.07
N VAL A 477 76.19 36.28 -37.56
CA VAL A 477 75.51 36.63 -36.30
C VAL A 477 74.00 36.43 -36.40
N GLN A 478 73.36 36.85 -37.51
CA GLN A 478 71.94 36.57 -37.76
C GLN A 478 71.64 35.07 -37.80
N LYS A 479 72.50 34.26 -38.46
CA LYS A 479 72.36 32.80 -38.48
C LYS A 479 72.51 32.18 -37.07
N SER A 480 73.42 32.70 -36.24
CA SER A 480 73.58 32.24 -34.84
C SER A 480 72.31 32.51 -34.03
N LYS A 481 71.79 33.74 -34.07
CA LYS A 481 70.57 34.14 -33.34
C LYS A 481 69.35 33.31 -33.75
N LEU A 482 69.13 33.14 -35.06
CA LEU A 482 68.05 32.29 -35.57
C LEU A 482 68.23 30.81 -35.19
N GLY A 483 69.47 30.32 -35.08
CA GLY A 483 69.77 28.98 -34.57
C GLY A 483 69.41 28.83 -33.09
N GLU A 484 69.78 29.80 -32.25
CA GLU A 484 69.40 29.81 -30.84
C GLU A 484 67.88 29.95 -30.63
N GLU A 485 67.21 30.79 -31.42
CA GLU A 485 65.75 30.96 -31.39
C GLU A 485 65.04 29.67 -31.79
N LEU A 486 65.54 28.97 -32.82
CA LEU A 486 65.02 27.67 -33.24
C LEU A 486 65.28 26.56 -32.21
N GLU A 487 66.41 26.59 -31.49
CA GLU A 487 66.63 25.69 -30.34
C GLU A 487 65.71 26.01 -29.15
N LYS A 488 65.51 27.29 -28.83
CA LYS A 488 64.60 27.73 -27.76
C LYS A 488 63.17 27.29 -28.08
N GLN A 489 62.71 27.50 -29.33
CA GLN A 489 61.40 27.03 -29.80
C GLN A 489 61.26 25.51 -29.73
N LYS A 490 62.26 24.74 -30.18
CA LYS A 490 62.26 23.26 -30.05
C LYS A 490 62.11 22.81 -28.60
N LYS A 491 62.88 23.38 -27.67
CA LYS A 491 62.82 23.05 -26.24
C LYS A 491 61.43 23.35 -25.67
N THR A 492 60.86 24.53 -25.96
CA THR A 492 59.48 24.85 -25.53
C THR A 492 58.43 23.93 -26.16
N PHE A 493 58.63 23.45 -27.39
CA PHE A 493 57.72 22.50 -28.05
C PHE A 493 57.81 21.09 -27.45
N GLU A 494 59.01 20.62 -27.13
CA GLU A 494 59.23 19.35 -26.43
C GLU A 494 58.63 19.39 -25.01
N GLU A 495 58.85 20.48 -24.28
CA GLU A 495 58.19 20.75 -22.99
C GLU A 495 56.67 20.70 -23.11
N LEU A 496 56.07 21.44 -24.06
CA LEU A 496 54.62 21.44 -24.31
C LEU A 496 54.05 20.07 -24.69
N LYS A 497 54.81 19.28 -25.46
CA LYS A 497 54.45 17.90 -25.84
C LYS A 497 54.37 16.98 -24.61
N PHE A 498 55.26 17.16 -23.63
CA PHE A 498 55.24 16.36 -22.40
C PHE A 498 54.35 16.93 -21.29
N THR A 499 54.11 18.25 -21.23
CA THR A 499 53.15 18.83 -20.26
C THR A 499 51.71 18.50 -20.63
N SER A 500 51.34 18.59 -21.91
CA SER A 500 49.99 18.23 -22.39
C SER A 500 49.64 16.77 -22.09
N GLN A 501 50.54 15.82 -22.37
CA GLN A 501 50.33 14.41 -22.04
C GLN A 501 50.23 14.16 -20.53
N ARG A 502 51.06 14.83 -19.70
CA ARG A 502 50.99 14.76 -18.23
C ARG A 502 49.72 15.41 -17.67
N GLN A 503 49.22 16.49 -18.27
CA GLN A 503 47.97 17.14 -17.88
C GLN A 503 46.77 16.26 -18.23
N ALA A 504 46.73 15.65 -19.41
CA ALA A 504 45.71 14.68 -19.80
C ALA A 504 45.69 13.46 -18.86
N GLN A 505 46.87 12.92 -18.51
CA GLN A 505 46.97 11.80 -17.56
C GLN A 505 46.48 12.18 -16.16
N LYS A 506 46.86 13.36 -15.64
CA LYS A 506 46.35 13.88 -14.35
C LYS A 506 44.84 14.15 -14.38
N GLY A 507 44.31 14.67 -15.49
CA GLY A 507 42.89 14.87 -15.70
C GLY A 507 42.12 13.55 -15.67
N ARG A 508 42.63 12.52 -16.35
CA ARG A 508 42.03 11.18 -16.32
C ARG A 508 42.09 10.57 -14.92
N GLN A 509 43.24 10.62 -14.24
CA GLN A 509 43.35 10.18 -12.84
C GLN A 509 42.40 10.92 -11.90
N LEU A 510 42.12 12.21 -12.15
CA LEU A 510 41.12 12.95 -11.35
C LEU A 510 39.70 12.47 -11.64
N VAL A 511 39.35 12.18 -12.91
CA VAL A 511 38.06 11.57 -13.27
C VAL A 511 37.93 10.17 -12.65
N ASP A 512 38.93 9.31 -12.83
CA ASP A 512 38.96 7.96 -12.26
C ASP A 512 38.73 8.01 -10.74
N ASN A 513 39.42 8.89 -10.01
CA ASN A 513 39.22 9.11 -8.56
C ASN A 513 37.83 9.69 -8.20
N MET A 514 37.25 10.54 -9.05
CA MET A 514 35.91 11.11 -8.81
C MET A 514 34.80 10.09 -9.05
N GLU A 515 34.95 9.21 -10.03
CA GLU A 515 34.06 8.06 -10.25
C GLU A 515 34.12 7.08 -9.07
N ASP A 516 35.34 6.81 -8.56
CA ASP A 516 35.60 5.96 -7.41
C ASP A 516 34.92 6.51 -6.11
N VAL A 517 34.98 7.83 -5.89
CA VAL A 517 34.26 8.51 -4.80
C VAL A 517 32.76 8.49 -5.02
N ALA A 518 32.28 8.76 -6.24
CA ALA A 518 30.86 8.75 -6.56
C ALA A 518 30.23 7.34 -6.43
N LEU A 519 31.01 6.28 -6.65
CA LEU A 519 30.59 4.90 -6.43
C LEU A 519 30.47 4.60 -4.93
N LYS A 520 31.49 4.96 -4.13
CA LYS A 520 31.47 4.80 -2.67
C LYS A 520 30.35 5.59 -1.98
N GLU A 521 30.01 6.78 -2.47
CA GLU A 521 28.85 7.53 -1.96
C GLU A 521 27.50 6.91 -2.38
N LYS A 522 27.39 6.26 -3.55
CA LYS A 522 26.19 5.48 -3.91
C LYS A 522 26.02 4.27 -2.98
N GLU A 523 27.08 3.53 -2.72
CA GLU A 523 27.07 2.38 -1.80
C GLU A 523 26.63 2.79 -0.38
N LYS A 524 27.22 3.88 0.16
CA LYS A 524 26.79 4.46 1.45
C LYS A 524 25.31 4.86 1.46
N ARG A 525 24.85 5.54 0.41
CA ARG A 525 23.45 5.96 0.25
C ARG A 525 22.51 4.74 0.19
N GLU A 526 22.91 3.66 -0.46
CA GLU A 526 22.11 2.44 -0.59
C GLU A 526 22.09 1.62 0.71
N ALA A 527 23.21 1.56 1.44
CA ALA A 527 23.24 1.05 2.81
C ALA A 527 22.34 1.86 3.75
N ALA A 528 22.40 3.19 3.69
CA ALA A 528 21.55 4.07 4.49
C ALA A 528 20.05 3.91 4.15
N MET A 529 19.69 3.79 2.86
CA MET A 529 18.31 3.47 2.45
C MET A 529 17.87 2.07 2.92
N SER A 530 18.77 1.08 2.91
CA SER A 530 18.50 -0.26 3.45
C SER A 530 18.27 -0.23 4.96
N GLU A 531 19.01 0.59 5.71
CA GLU A 531 18.75 0.81 7.13
C GLU A 531 17.44 1.57 7.40
N MET A 532 17.15 2.63 6.64
CA MET A 532 15.91 3.40 6.79
C MET A 532 14.70 2.52 6.53
N THR A 533 14.68 1.75 5.43
CA THR A 533 13.56 0.84 5.14
C THR A 533 13.43 -0.32 6.14
N LYS A 534 14.49 -0.70 6.86
CA LYS A 534 14.38 -1.62 8.03
C LYS A 534 13.77 -0.91 9.25
N LYS A 535 14.20 0.32 9.54
CA LYS A 535 13.67 1.14 10.66
C LYS A 535 12.21 1.53 10.45
N GLU A 536 11.81 1.84 9.21
CA GLU A 536 10.43 2.10 8.80
C GLU A 536 9.52 0.88 9.01
N LYS A 537 9.97 -0.32 8.60
CA LYS A 537 9.24 -1.58 8.86
C LYS A 537 9.07 -1.83 10.35
N LEU A 538 10.14 -1.73 11.14
CA LEU A 538 10.07 -1.88 12.59
C LEU A 538 9.13 -0.85 13.24
N LEU A 539 9.09 0.39 12.75
CA LEU A 539 8.15 1.41 13.23
C LEU A 539 6.69 1.04 12.91
N ILE A 540 6.42 0.55 11.69
CA ILE A 540 5.09 0.07 11.29
C ILE A 540 4.67 -1.14 12.13
N ASP A 541 5.57 -2.10 12.35
CA ASP A 541 5.32 -3.29 13.17
C ASP A 541 5.04 -2.92 14.64
N LEU A 542 5.79 -1.95 15.19
CA LEU A 542 5.54 -1.38 16.52
C LEU A 542 4.19 -0.65 16.58
N GLN A 543 3.86 0.18 15.58
CA GLN A 543 2.59 0.91 15.52
C GLN A 543 1.39 -0.05 15.41
N ASN A 544 1.51 -1.13 14.63
CA ASN A 544 0.52 -2.21 14.54
C ASN A 544 0.40 -2.97 15.87
N GLY A 545 1.52 -3.26 16.53
CA GLY A 545 1.57 -3.89 17.86
C GLY A 545 0.89 -3.04 18.94
N ILE A 546 1.20 -1.74 19.00
CA ILE A 546 0.59 -0.76 19.91
C ILE A 546 -0.91 -0.65 19.64
N SER A 547 -1.32 -0.56 18.37
CA SER A 547 -2.75 -0.51 17.99
C SER A 547 -3.51 -1.77 18.42
N THR A 548 -2.93 -2.95 18.18
CA THR A 548 -3.48 -4.26 18.59
C THR A 548 -3.59 -4.37 20.11
N LEU A 549 -2.61 -3.84 20.84
CA LEU A 549 -2.58 -3.84 22.30
C LEU A 549 -3.58 -2.84 22.88
N PHE A 550 -3.74 -1.66 22.25
CA PHE A 550 -4.77 -0.68 22.61
C PHE A 550 -6.19 -1.23 22.39
N GLU A 551 -6.42 -1.98 21.30
CA GLU A 551 -7.70 -2.67 21.05
C GLU A 551 -7.98 -3.74 22.12
N LYS A 552 -6.98 -4.56 22.48
CA LYS A 552 -7.10 -5.54 23.58
C LYS A 552 -7.36 -4.89 24.94
N LEU A 553 -6.95 -3.65 25.15
CA LEU A 553 -7.17 -2.88 26.38
C LEU A 553 -8.31 -1.85 26.25
N LYS A 554 -9.20 -2.00 25.27
CA LYS A 554 -10.30 -1.06 25.00
C LYS A 554 -11.32 -0.95 26.15
N ASP A 555 -11.59 -2.06 26.85
CA ASP A 555 -12.58 -2.11 27.93
C ASP A 555 -12.07 -1.51 29.27
N ILE A 556 -10.75 -1.35 29.42
CA ILE A 556 -10.15 -0.72 30.60
C ILE A 556 -10.19 0.80 30.42
N LYS A 557 -11.08 1.44 31.19
CA LYS A 557 -11.26 2.89 31.18
C LYS A 557 -10.40 3.55 32.28
N LEU A 558 -9.45 4.36 31.86
CA LEU A 558 -8.72 5.27 32.75
C LEU A 558 -9.63 6.44 33.16
N LYS A 559 -9.37 7.00 34.35
CA LYS A 559 -10.04 8.22 34.84
C LYS A 559 -9.44 9.45 34.15
N PRO A 560 -10.18 10.56 34.00
CA PRO A 560 -9.61 11.85 33.59
C PRO A 560 -8.42 12.23 34.48
N PRO A 561 -7.34 12.84 33.95
CA PRO A 561 -7.26 13.50 32.63
C PRO A 561 -6.91 12.59 31.44
N TYR A 562 -6.69 11.29 31.63
CA TYR A 562 -6.22 10.40 30.57
C TYR A 562 -7.28 10.08 29.50
N HIS A 563 -6.86 9.99 28.23
CA HIS A 563 -7.74 9.61 27.13
C HIS A 563 -7.94 8.10 27.04
N ASN A 564 -9.11 7.69 26.52
CA ASN A 564 -9.48 6.29 26.31
C ASN A 564 -9.70 5.94 24.82
N TYR A 565 -9.50 6.91 23.93
CA TYR A 565 -9.38 6.75 22.47
C TYR A 565 -7.89 6.73 22.06
N SER A 566 -7.59 6.26 20.86
CA SER A 566 -6.25 6.38 20.26
C SER A 566 -6.01 7.83 19.78
N THR A 567 -4.87 8.42 20.14
CA THR A 567 -4.51 9.82 19.79
C THR A 567 -3.66 9.90 18.52
N THR A 568 -3.55 8.81 17.75
CA THR A 568 -2.71 8.67 16.54
C THR A 568 -1.19 8.81 16.72
N ASP A 569 -0.70 9.36 17.84
CA ASP A 569 0.70 9.21 18.25
C ASP A 569 0.92 7.82 18.92
N PRO A 570 1.77 6.94 18.36
CA PRO A 570 2.06 5.63 18.96
C PRO A 570 2.68 5.72 20.36
N VAL A 571 3.40 6.81 20.69
CA VAL A 571 4.05 6.99 21.99
C VAL A 571 3.02 7.32 23.07
N GLU A 572 2.11 8.26 22.80
CA GLU A 572 1.02 8.57 23.72
C GLU A 572 0.10 7.36 23.94
N ASP A 573 -0.27 6.66 22.87
CA ASP A 573 -1.08 5.44 22.96
C ASP A 573 -0.38 4.32 23.74
N LEU A 574 0.93 4.15 23.59
CA LEU A 574 1.71 3.19 24.38
C LEU A 574 1.74 3.56 25.88
N THR A 575 1.95 4.82 26.25
CA THR A 575 1.92 5.21 27.69
C THR A 575 0.54 5.09 28.32
N ASN A 576 -0.54 5.20 27.54
CA ASN A 576 -1.89 4.94 28.04
C ASN A 576 -2.22 3.44 28.10
N CYS A 577 -1.66 2.62 27.20
CA CYS A 577 -1.67 1.17 27.32
C CYS A 577 -0.93 0.67 28.58
N GLU A 578 0.24 1.24 28.89
CA GLU A 578 0.99 0.99 30.13
C GLU A 578 0.12 1.25 31.37
N ARG A 579 -0.46 2.45 31.49
CA ARG A 579 -1.39 2.81 32.59
C ARG A 579 -2.62 1.89 32.68
N LYS A 580 -3.13 1.40 31.54
CA LYS A 580 -4.23 0.42 31.50
C LYS A 580 -3.79 -0.96 31.99
N LEU A 581 -2.56 -1.38 31.70
CA LEU A 581 -1.97 -2.61 32.23
C LEU A 581 -1.69 -2.51 33.74
N GLU A 582 -1.18 -1.37 34.23
CA GLU A 582 -1.05 -1.09 35.67
C GLU A 582 -2.41 -1.21 36.37
N SER A 583 -3.45 -0.57 35.83
CA SER A 583 -4.80 -0.68 36.38
C SER A 583 -5.40 -2.10 36.25
N LEU A 584 -4.86 -2.97 35.39
CA LEU A 584 -5.20 -4.40 35.40
C LEU A 584 -4.43 -5.17 36.48
N THR A 585 -3.13 -4.93 36.66
CA THR A 585 -2.34 -5.63 37.67
C THR A 585 -2.81 -5.29 39.08
N GLU A 586 -3.20 -4.04 39.34
CA GLU A 586 -3.91 -3.63 40.57
C GLU A 586 -5.17 -4.47 40.81
N LYS A 587 -6.07 -4.56 39.80
CA LYS A 587 -7.33 -5.32 39.89
C LYS A 587 -7.07 -6.82 40.08
N ILE A 588 -6.10 -7.40 39.36
CA ILE A 588 -5.73 -8.81 39.46
C ILE A 588 -5.13 -9.11 40.83
N ASN A 589 -4.36 -8.18 41.42
CA ASN A 589 -3.83 -8.34 42.77
C ASN A 589 -4.93 -8.22 43.85
N PHE A 590 -5.95 -7.38 43.63
CA PHE A 590 -7.15 -7.33 44.45
C PHE A 590 -8.02 -8.60 44.31
N GLU A 591 -8.19 -9.13 43.10
CA GLU A 591 -8.86 -10.42 42.88
C GLU A 591 -8.07 -11.61 43.42
N LYS A 592 -6.73 -11.52 43.54
CA LYS A 592 -5.92 -12.53 44.24
C LYS A 592 -6.16 -12.46 45.75
N SER A 593 -6.17 -11.27 46.37
CA SER A 593 -6.42 -11.16 47.82
C SER A 593 -7.82 -11.60 48.24
N VAL A 594 -8.85 -11.33 47.42
CA VAL A 594 -10.22 -11.82 47.63
C VAL A 594 -10.37 -13.29 47.21
N GLY A 595 -9.71 -13.70 46.13
CA GLY A 595 -9.87 -15.01 45.49
C GLY A 595 -9.16 -16.17 46.18
N VAL A 596 -8.05 -15.93 46.89
CA VAL A 596 -7.36 -16.97 47.70
C VAL A 596 -8.31 -17.56 48.74
N THR A 597 -9.20 -16.75 49.32
CA THR A 597 -10.18 -17.16 50.33
C THR A 597 -11.32 -18.03 49.77
N LEU A 598 -11.53 -18.04 48.44
CA LEU A 598 -12.70 -18.70 47.82
C LEU A 598 -12.34 -19.81 46.81
N LYS A 599 -11.19 -19.72 46.11
CA LYS A 599 -10.80 -20.68 45.06
C LYS A 599 -10.32 -22.03 45.64
N ASN A 600 -9.72 -22.03 46.82
CA ASN A 600 -9.16 -23.24 47.45
C ASN A 600 -10.22 -24.32 47.78
N ALA A 601 -11.49 -23.94 47.96
CA ALA A 601 -12.58 -24.89 48.20
C ALA A 601 -13.19 -25.45 46.90
N ASN A 602 -13.26 -24.65 45.84
CA ASN A 602 -14.01 -25.00 44.62
C ASN A 602 -13.18 -25.73 43.57
N ASN A 603 -11.86 -25.54 43.52
CA ASN A 603 -11.03 -26.10 42.45
C ASN A 603 -11.09 -27.64 42.36
N LYS A 604 -11.08 -28.37 43.49
CA LYS A 604 -11.17 -29.85 43.48
C LYS A 604 -12.50 -30.35 42.88
N ARG A 605 -13.64 -29.83 43.34
CA ARG A 605 -14.96 -30.19 42.80
C ARG A 605 -15.14 -29.83 41.34
N LEU A 606 -14.58 -28.69 40.90
CA LEU A 606 -14.61 -28.29 39.50
C LEU A 606 -13.79 -29.24 38.63
N GLN A 607 -12.62 -29.67 39.13
CA GLN A 607 -11.74 -30.61 38.44
C GLN A 607 -12.35 -32.01 38.34
N GLU A 608 -12.89 -32.56 39.43
CA GLU A 608 -13.65 -33.82 39.46
C GLU A 608 -14.83 -33.80 38.47
N PHE A 609 -15.58 -32.69 38.40
CA PHE A 609 -16.71 -32.53 37.49
C PHE A 609 -16.30 -32.45 36.00
N LEU A 610 -15.14 -31.86 35.71
CA LEU A 610 -14.58 -31.81 34.35
C LEU A 610 -13.99 -33.16 33.92
N GLU A 611 -13.38 -33.91 34.84
CA GLU A 611 -12.86 -35.25 34.59
C GLU A 611 -14.01 -36.25 34.30
N LEU A 612 -15.15 -36.13 35.00
CA LEU A 612 -16.39 -36.87 34.73
C LEU A 612 -17.10 -36.51 33.40
N LYS A 613 -16.56 -35.55 32.63
CA LYS A 613 -17.16 -35.04 31.38
C LYS A 613 -16.30 -35.23 30.12
N LEU A 614 -15.13 -35.86 30.24
CA LEU A 614 -14.25 -36.13 29.10
C LEU A 614 -14.70 -37.38 28.32
N PRO A 615 -14.66 -37.37 26.97
CA PRO A 615 -14.83 -38.56 26.15
C PRO A 615 -13.75 -39.62 26.42
N SER A 616 -14.11 -40.89 26.20
CA SER A 616 -13.25 -42.08 26.41
C SER A 616 -11.90 -42.03 25.70
N ASP A 617 -11.84 -41.31 24.58
CA ASP A 617 -10.72 -41.36 23.64
C ASP A 617 -9.60 -40.37 24.01
N ASN A 618 -9.86 -39.49 24.99
CA ASN A 618 -8.90 -38.52 25.52
C ASN A 618 -7.99 -39.13 26.60
N VAL A 619 -6.99 -39.91 26.19
CA VAL A 619 -5.92 -40.36 27.09
C VAL A 619 -5.07 -39.16 27.51
N ARG A 620 -5.25 -38.69 28.74
CA ARG A 620 -4.43 -37.64 29.34
C ARG A 620 -3.12 -38.25 29.87
N VAL A 621 -2.02 -38.01 29.18
CA VAL A 621 -0.68 -38.22 29.73
C VAL A 621 -0.51 -37.34 30.97
N ARG A 622 -0.07 -37.91 32.08
CA ARG A 622 0.45 -37.12 33.20
C ARG A 622 1.87 -36.72 32.84
N LEU A 623 2.08 -35.42 32.69
CA LEU A 623 3.41 -34.85 32.85
C LEU A 623 3.62 -34.77 34.35
N ASP A 624 4.42 -35.69 34.88
CA ASP A 624 4.95 -35.54 36.24
C ASP A 624 5.94 -34.36 36.23
N GLU A 625 6.05 -33.63 37.34
CA GLU A 625 6.87 -32.41 37.42
C GLU A 625 8.36 -32.80 37.49
N GLU A 626 9.02 -32.95 36.34
CA GLU A 626 10.45 -33.26 36.28
C GLU A 626 11.31 -32.10 36.81
N ASP A 627 12.24 -32.43 37.71
CA ASP A 627 13.17 -31.47 38.32
C ASP A 627 14.05 -30.77 37.25
N VAL A 628 14.23 -29.45 37.41
CA VAL A 628 14.99 -28.63 36.47
C VAL A 628 16.47 -29.04 36.46
N SER A 629 16.90 -29.68 35.37
CA SER A 629 18.30 -29.93 35.04
C SER A 629 18.66 -29.27 33.71
N ASP A 630 19.75 -28.52 33.67
CA ASP A 630 20.26 -27.88 32.45
C ASP A 630 20.70 -28.94 31.41
N SER A 631 20.02 -29.02 30.25
CA SER A 631 20.62 -28.86 28.90
C SER A 631 19.72 -29.44 27.79
N ASP A 632 19.10 -28.57 26.98
CA ASP A 632 18.60 -28.93 25.65
C ASP A 632 19.45 -28.20 24.60
N ASP A 633 20.44 -28.89 24.05
CA ASP A 633 21.23 -28.41 22.90
C ASP A 633 20.53 -28.82 21.61
N PHE A 634 20.14 -27.84 20.79
CA PHE A 634 19.32 -28.04 19.61
C PHE A 634 20.17 -28.54 18.43
N HIS A 635 20.57 -29.81 18.48
CA HIS A 635 21.30 -30.47 17.39
C HIS A 635 20.44 -30.51 16.12
N PHE A 636 20.78 -29.61 15.19
CA PHE A 636 20.23 -29.60 13.84
C PHE A 636 21.00 -30.62 13.00
N ASP A 637 20.39 -31.79 12.77
CA ASP A 637 20.99 -32.89 12.02
C ASP A 637 21.24 -32.48 10.56
N HIS A 638 22.52 -32.36 10.17
CA HIS A 638 22.92 -31.74 8.91
C HIS A 638 24.06 -32.49 8.16
N ASP A 639 24.44 -33.68 8.62
CA ASP A 639 25.58 -34.45 8.10
C ASP A 639 25.15 -35.64 7.23
N GLN A 640 24.83 -35.37 5.95
CA GLN A 640 24.79 -36.41 4.89
C GLN A 640 25.60 -36.07 3.64
N ASP A 641 25.89 -34.79 3.35
CA ASP A 641 26.52 -34.35 2.09
C ASP A 641 27.98 -33.85 2.21
N ASN A 642 28.68 -34.10 3.33
CA ASN A 642 29.97 -33.44 3.62
C ASN A 642 31.12 -34.36 4.09
N GLU A 643 31.13 -35.62 3.64
CA GLU A 643 32.26 -36.54 3.84
C GLU A 643 33.55 -36.01 3.16
N GLY A 644 34.40 -35.31 3.92
CA GLY A 644 35.75 -34.95 3.45
C GLY A 644 36.42 -33.76 4.15
N TYR A 645 35.66 -32.90 4.83
CA TYR A 645 36.20 -31.69 5.47
C TYR A 645 36.17 -31.78 7.00
N VAL A 646 37.35 -31.64 7.62
CA VAL A 646 37.54 -31.68 9.08
C VAL A 646 36.74 -30.56 9.75
N SER A 647 35.88 -30.89 10.71
CA SER A 647 35.00 -29.91 11.33
C SER A 647 35.77 -28.86 12.13
N ARG A 648 35.18 -27.68 12.31
CA ARG A 648 35.67 -26.63 13.20
C ARG A 648 35.83 -27.14 14.64
N GLU A 649 35.01 -28.11 15.02
CA GLU A 649 34.99 -28.81 16.30
C GLU A 649 36.20 -29.76 16.44
N ASP A 650 36.50 -30.54 15.40
CA ASP A 650 37.69 -31.40 15.36
C ASP A 650 38.98 -30.56 15.38
N CYS A 651 39.02 -29.44 14.66
CA CYS A 651 40.13 -28.49 14.69
C CYS A 651 40.34 -27.91 16.10
N LYS A 652 39.26 -27.59 16.83
CA LYS A 652 39.34 -27.20 18.26
C LYS A 652 39.88 -28.34 19.12
N ARG A 653 39.36 -29.57 18.95
CA ARG A 653 39.74 -30.76 19.73
C ARG A 653 41.23 -31.07 19.58
N MET A 654 41.72 -31.12 18.34
CA MET A 654 43.13 -31.32 18.00
C MET A 654 44.01 -30.18 18.56
N GLY A 655 43.55 -28.93 18.49
CA GLY A 655 44.21 -27.78 19.13
C GLY A 655 44.30 -27.90 20.66
N GLN A 656 43.26 -28.42 21.32
CA GLN A 656 43.25 -28.67 22.77
C GLN A 656 44.18 -29.82 23.17
N GLU A 657 44.30 -30.89 22.38
CA GLU A 657 45.28 -31.95 22.62
C GLU A 657 46.73 -31.44 22.49
N ILE A 658 47.01 -30.59 21.50
CA ILE A 658 48.32 -29.95 21.31
C ILE A 658 48.68 -29.02 22.48
N LEU A 659 47.69 -28.41 23.13
CA LEU A 659 47.88 -27.63 24.36
C LEU A 659 48.08 -28.54 25.59
N GLY A 660 47.20 -29.53 25.80
CA GLY A 660 47.26 -30.45 26.94
C GLY A 660 48.53 -31.30 27.00
N THR A 661 49.09 -31.68 25.85
CA THR A 661 50.36 -32.42 25.76
C THR A 661 51.59 -31.58 26.18
N LYS A 662 51.52 -30.25 26.08
CA LYS A 662 52.65 -29.35 26.41
C LYS A 662 52.66 -28.84 27.86
N ILE A 663 51.58 -29.02 28.62
CA ILE A 663 51.45 -28.52 30.01
C ILE A 663 51.43 -29.68 31.02
N LYS A 664 52.56 -30.40 31.14
CA LYS A 664 52.83 -31.33 32.25
C LYS A 664 54.06 -30.85 33.06
N PRO A 665 53.88 -30.32 34.30
CA PRO A 665 54.97 -29.70 35.05
C PRO A 665 55.99 -30.74 35.57
N LYS A 666 57.28 -30.46 35.40
CA LYS A 666 58.37 -31.33 35.87
C LYS A 666 58.45 -31.37 37.40
N LYS A 667 58.18 -32.53 38.01
CA LYS A 667 58.41 -32.77 39.44
C LYS A 667 59.90 -32.61 39.78
N ARG A 668 60.25 -31.69 40.68
CA ARG A 668 61.61 -31.53 41.21
C ARG A 668 61.89 -32.60 42.27
N LYS A 669 62.93 -33.43 42.09
CA LYS A 669 63.49 -34.29 43.15
C LYS A 669 64.76 -33.64 43.75
N ALA A 670 65.09 -34.03 44.98
CA ALA A 670 66.09 -33.34 45.82
C ALA A 670 67.56 -33.70 45.50
N LYS A 671 68.49 -32.84 45.92
CA LYS A 671 69.94 -33.09 45.90
C LYS A 671 70.36 -34.04 47.03
N LYS A 672 71.22 -35.02 46.73
CA LYS A 672 72.30 -35.51 47.62
C LYS A 672 73.55 -35.86 46.77
N PRO A 673 74.77 -35.94 47.34
CA PRO A 673 75.95 -35.44 46.60
C PRO A 673 77.20 -36.35 46.55
N LYS A 674 78.17 -35.88 45.75
CA LYS A 674 79.65 -35.97 45.91
C LYS A 674 80.39 -37.26 45.48
N LYS A 675 81.59 -36.99 44.93
CA LYS A 675 82.72 -37.89 44.57
C LYS A 675 82.47 -38.82 43.37
N SER A 676 83.50 -39.20 42.61
CA SER A 676 84.90 -38.69 42.63
C SER A 676 85.02 -37.39 41.83
#